data_AF-A0A1C7MYH0-F1
#
_entry.id   AF-A0A1C7MYH0-F1
#
_cell.length_a   1.000
_cell.length_b   1.000
_cell.length_c   1.000
_cell.angle_alpha   90.00
_cell.angle_beta   90.00
_cell.angle_gamma   90.00
#
_symmetry.space_group_name_H-M   'P 1'
#
loop_
_entity.id
_entity.type
_entity.pdbx_description
1 polymer ?
#
loop_
_entity_poly.entity_id
_entity_poly.type
_entity_poly.pdbx_seq_one_letter_code
_entity_poly.pdbx_strand_id
1 'polypeptide(L)'
;MTDSVSRLEQCRRTFQKYASIENEQKEKFMTRDDFLSAVVPGEDFKKIQREQFELLYRIADRANKGAISFDDFVIFEDLLSKPDAEYEVAFRVFDVEGTGKVTFDQFKSVLSSNMPADAVPFDFDCDWLKLYIGSKEGHHELSYQEFTQLIKGLQGERLRQEFKHYDKDQSGYIAPEDFKKIILDVAKHKLSDDVIDHLPTLCNLTSGNKISFSSVVAFHNVIRNIDMVELVIRKAIENSPDQKITKTDFMKYAHEASRYTAFTPMEADVVFHFAGVDDDSGVLGLDDFARILDPRWTTSHKDLNEKSEKLHLDHPQQPRHGALWQIVESAYSFTLGSIAGAVGATAVYPIDLVKTRMQNQRSKVVGELLYKNSLDCFKKVVKNEGFAGLYRGLGPQLVGVAPEKAIKLTVNDFVRSQFTSKNNGEIKFWQEMVAGGAAGASQVVFTNPLEIVKIRLQIQGEQLKNLSPGEAAPRRSAVWIVKHLGIVGLYKGVSACLLRDVPFSAIYFPAYAHLKKDLFKEGPDHKLKITELLMAGAIAGMPAAYFTTPADVIKTRLQVEARKGQTTYNGIFDAARKIFHEEGFKAFFKGGPARIFRSSPQFGVTLTVYELLHQFVPLPGHGTAANTTTTTTTAVANPTKLLEQQITLRSTNALKMLLDLDYRFGVYSPTKKNA
;
A
#
# COMPACT_ATOMS: atom_id res chain seq x y z
N MET A 1 8.32 -4.54 -23.20
CA MET A 1 8.29 -5.89 -23.81
C MET A 1 9.49 -6.70 -23.33
N THR A 2 9.52 -7.07 -22.06
CA THR A 2 10.51 -8.01 -21.48
C THR A 2 9.95 -8.48 -20.14
N ASP A 3 8.85 -9.23 -20.17
CA ASP A 3 8.36 -9.95 -18.98
C ASP A 3 7.43 -11.09 -19.39
N SER A 4 8.02 -12.12 -20.01
CA SER A 4 7.36 -13.40 -20.19
C SER A 4 8.42 -14.48 -20.31
N VAL A 5 8.75 -15.14 -19.20
CA VAL A 5 9.10 -16.57 -19.30
C VAL A 5 7.91 -17.22 -20.02
N SER A 6 8.15 -17.92 -21.12
CA SER A 6 7.06 -18.53 -21.89
C SER A 6 6.29 -19.47 -20.97
N ARG A 7 4.96 -19.35 -20.90
CA ARG A 7 4.08 -20.18 -20.07
C ARG A 7 4.34 -21.69 -20.28
N LEU A 8 4.70 -22.07 -21.50
CA LEU A 8 5.09 -23.43 -21.83
C LEU A 8 6.36 -23.89 -21.10
N GLU A 9 7.33 -23.00 -20.90
CA GLU A 9 8.54 -23.26 -20.11
C GLU A 9 8.20 -23.42 -18.62
N GLN A 10 7.17 -22.74 -18.13
CA GLN A 10 6.68 -22.87 -16.76
C GLN A 10 6.03 -24.23 -16.54
N CYS A 11 5.09 -24.63 -17.41
CA CYS A 11 4.49 -25.97 -17.36
C CYS A 11 5.56 -27.04 -17.43
N ARG A 12 6.57 -26.87 -18.30
CA ARG A 12 7.66 -27.84 -18.46
C ARG A 12 8.51 -27.98 -17.18
N ARG A 13 8.81 -26.88 -16.48
CA ARG A 13 9.56 -26.93 -15.21
C ARG A 13 8.77 -27.64 -14.11
N THR A 14 7.48 -27.31 -13.94
CA THR A 14 6.62 -27.95 -12.93
C THR A 14 6.46 -29.44 -13.24
N PHE A 15 6.15 -29.77 -14.49
CA PHE A 15 6.02 -31.16 -14.93
C PHE A 15 7.30 -31.96 -14.69
N GLN A 16 8.47 -31.44 -15.08
CA GLN A 16 9.75 -32.12 -14.87
C GLN A 16 10.13 -32.29 -13.39
N LYS A 17 9.67 -31.39 -12.52
CA LYS A 17 9.93 -31.43 -11.07
C LYS A 17 9.18 -32.58 -10.39
N TYR A 18 7.95 -32.85 -10.80
CA TYR A 18 7.07 -33.81 -10.12
C TYR A 18 6.90 -35.13 -10.89
N ALA A 19 7.06 -35.17 -12.21
CA ALA A 19 6.90 -36.39 -13.00
C ALA A 19 7.92 -37.46 -12.59
N SER A 20 7.43 -38.58 -12.05
CA SER A 20 8.25 -39.68 -11.53
C SER A 20 8.38 -40.87 -12.49
N ILE A 21 7.41 -41.08 -13.39
CA ILE A 21 7.43 -42.20 -14.34
C ILE A 21 8.17 -41.79 -15.60
N GLU A 22 8.97 -42.70 -16.16
CA GLU A 22 9.63 -42.54 -17.45
C GLU A 22 9.36 -43.77 -18.32
N ASN A 23 8.92 -43.58 -19.58
CA ASN A 23 8.70 -44.69 -20.51
C ASN A 23 10.01 -45.13 -21.18
N GLU A 24 9.96 -46.21 -21.97
CA GLU A 24 11.11 -46.73 -22.72
C GLU A 24 11.72 -45.71 -23.71
N GLN A 25 10.95 -44.68 -24.09
CA GLN A 25 11.35 -43.60 -24.99
C GLN A 25 11.91 -42.37 -24.25
N LYS A 26 12.12 -42.47 -22.93
CA LYS A 26 12.56 -41.38 -22.04
C LYS A 26 11.58 -40.21 -21.89
N GLU A 27 10.31 -40.43 -22.19
CA GLU A 27 9.24 -39.46 -21.93
C GLU A 27 8.75 -39.63 -20.49
N LYS A 28 8.62 -38.51 -19.79
CA LYS A 28 8.16 -38.49 -18.40
C LYS A 28 6.64 -38.39 -18.32
N PHE A 29 6.05 -39.02 -17.31
CA PHE A 29 4.63 -38.98 -16.98
C PHE A 29 4.44 -38.69 -15.49
N MET A 30 3.35 -37.98 -15.16
CA MET A 30 2.95 -37.75 -13.76
C MET A 30 1.95 -38.83 -13.33
N THR A 31 2.21 -39.46 -12.19
CA THR A 31 1.23 -40.29 -11.49
C THR A 31 0.13 -39.44 -10.87
N ARG A 32 -0.92 -40.09 -10.36
CA ARG A 32 -1.93 -39.44 -9.51
C ARG A 32 -1.30 -38.68 -8.35
N ASP A 33 -0.36 -39.28 -7.62
CA ASP A 33 0.27 -38.63 -6.47
C ASP A 33 1.23 -37.50 -6.86
N ASP A 34 1.93 -37.63 -7.98
CA ASP A 34 2.78 -36.56 -8.53
C ASP A 34 1.93 -35.34 -8.90
N PHE A 35 0.79 -35.58 -9.56
CA PHE A 35 -0.15 -34.53 -9.94
C PHE A 35 -0.74 -33.83 -8.72
N LEU A 36 -1.24 -34.59 -7.75
CA LEU A 36 -1.76 -34.01 -6.51
C LEU A 36 -0.69 -33.19 -5.78
N SER A 37 0.56 -33.66 -5.75
CA SER A 37 1.67 -32.92 -5.12
C SER A 37 2.05 -31.64 -5.87
N ALA A 38 1.75 -31.54 -7.17
CA ALA A 38 1.98 -30.34 -7.97
C ALA A 38 0.86 -29.29 -7.85
N VAL A 39 -0.37 -29.73 -7.61
CA VAL A 39 -1.60 -28.95 -7.75
C VAL A 39 -2.19 -28.55 -6.39
N VAL A 40 -2.00 -29.37 -5.36
CA VAL A 40 -2.50 -29.12 -4.00
C VAL A 40 -1.64 -28.04 -3.34
N PRO A 41 -2.23 -26.97 -2.78
CA PRO A 41 -1.50 -25.97 -2.00
C PRO A 41 -0.80 -26.60 -0.78
N GLY A 42 0.30 -25.98 -0.33
CA GLY A 42 1.01 -26.40 0.90
C GLY A 42 0.14 -26.28 2.18
N GLU A 43 0.72 -26.56 3.35
CA GLU A 43 0.03 -26.66 4.65
C GLU A 43 -0.87 -25.47 5.06
N ASP A 44 -0.80 -24.34 4.35
CA ASP A 44 -1.56 -23.11 4.59
C ASP A 44 -3.06 -23.19 4.20
N PHE A 45 -3.49 -24.20 3.42
CA PHE A 45 -4.89 -24.33 2.96
C PHE A 45 -5.57 -25.61 3.49
N LYS A 46 -5.79 -25.69 4.81
CA LYS A 46 -6.31 -26.90 5.50
C LYS A 46 -7.81 -27.20 5.29
N LYS A 47 -8.56 -26.34 4.59
CA LYS A 47 -10.03 -26.43 4.47
C LYS A 47 -10.52 -27.36 3.36
N ILE A 48 -9.71 -27.57 2.32
CA ILE A 48 -10.02 -28.48 1.20
C ILE A 48 -9.11 -29.70 1.34
N GLN A 49 -9.70 -30.88 1.33
CA GLN A 49 -8.98 -32.13 1.50
C GLN A 49 -8.21 -32.48 0.21
N ARG A 50 -7.04 -33.13 0.36
CA ARG A 50 -6.20 -33.55 -0.78
C ARG A 50 -6.97 -34.46 -1.75
N GLU A 51 -7.86 -35.28 -1.22
CA GLU A 51 -8.71 -36.22 -1.95
C GLU A 51 -9.64 -35.49 -2.93
N GLN A 52 -10.08 -34.27 -2.62
CA GLN A 52 -11.00 -33.52 -3.48
C GLN A 52 -10.33 -33.02 -4.77
N PHE A 53 -9.01 -32.83 -4.74
CA PHE A 53 -8.22 -32.49 -5.93
C PHE A 53 -8.09 -33.67 -6.91
N GLU A 54 -8.53 -34.88 -6.53
CA GLU A 54 -8.65 -36.00 -7.46
C GLU A 54 -9.62 -35.70 -8.61
N LEU A 55 -10.63 -34.86 -8.38
CA LEU A 55 -11.52 -34.40 -9.45
C LEU A 55 -10.74 -33.70 -10.57
N LEU A 56 -9.73 -32.89 -10.21
CA LEU A 56 -8.87 -32.23 -11.19
C LEU A 56 -7.96 -33.22 -11.92
N TYR A 57 -7.50 -34.27 -11.23
CA TYR A 57 -6.73 -35.35 -11.85
C TYR A 57 -7.56 -36.06 -12.93
N ARG A 58 -8.83 -36.38 -12.66
CA ARG A 58 -9.73 -37.01 -13.66
C ARG A 58 -9.97 -36.12 -14.89
N ILE A 59 -9.97 -34.80 -14.70
CA ILE A 59 -10.10 -33.84 -15.81
C ILE A 59 -8.82 -33.76 -16.64
N ALA A 60 -7.66 -33.84 -15.98
CA ALA A 60 -6.36 -33.85 -16.65
C ALA A 60 -6.13 -35.18 -17.39
N ASP A 61 -6.48 -36.32 -16.80
CA ASP A 61 -6.43 -37.64 -17.43
C ASP A 61 -7.74 -37.98 -18.17
N ARG A 62 -8.10 -37.15 -19.15
CA ARG A 62 -9.37 -37.29 -19.88
C ARG A 62 -9.48 -38.60 -20.67
N ALA A 63 -8.34 -39.19 -21.02
CA ALA A 63 -8.27 -40.47 -21.72
C ALA A 63 -8.26 -41.68 -20.77
N ASN A 64 -8.32 -41.46 -19.45
CA ASN A 64 -8.31 -42.48 -18.40
C ASN A 64 -7.14 -43.46 -18.54
N LYS A 65 -5.95 -42.93 -18.84
CA LYS A 65 -4.71 -43.71 -19.04
C LYS A 65 -4.05 -44.09 -17.72
N GLY A 66 -4.44 -43.46 -16.61
CA GLY A 66 -3.82 -43.60 -15.29
C GLY A 66 -2.50 -42.84 -15.13
N ALA A 67 -2.11 -42.03 -16.13
CA ALA A 67 -0.89 -41.22 -16.12
C ALA A 67 -1.07 -39.98 -17.00
N ILE A 68 -0.54 -38.84 -16.54
CA ILE A 68 -0.66 -37.55 -17.23
C ILE A 68 0.61 -37.26 -18.01
N SER A 69 0.47 -37.06 -19.33
CA SER A 69 1.58 -36.65 -20.19
C SER A 69 1.85 -35.14 -20.09
N PHE A 70 2.97 -34.68 -20.65
CA PHE A 70 3.27 -33.24 -20.66
C PHE A 70 2.19 -32.44 -21.40
N ASP A 71 1.67 -32.97 -22.51
CA ASP A 71 0.62 -32.31 -23.29
C ASP A 71 -0.70 -32.25 -22.53
N ASP A 72 -1.07 -33.33 -21.84
CA ASP A 72 -2.26 -33.37 -20.97
C ASP A 72 -2.14 -32.33 -19.84
N PHE A 73 -0.96 -32.20 -19.24
CA PHE A 73 -0.68 -31.21 -18.21
C PHE A 73 -0.76 -29.77 -18.74
N VAL A 74 -0.27 -29.51 -19.96
CA VAL A 74 -0.39 -28.19 -20.61
C VAL A 74 -1.86 -27.84 -20.91
N ILE A 75 -2.65 -28.80 -21.40
CA ILE A 75 -4.09 -28.61 -21.65
C ILE A 75 -4.84 -28.32 -20.35
N PHE A 76 -4.50 -29.04 -19.27
CA PHE A 76 -5.07 -28.81 -17.95
C PHE A 76 -4.73 -27.41 -17.41
N GLU A 77 -3.48 -26.98 -17.53
CA GLU A 77 -3.08 -25.62 -17.17
C GLU A 77 -3.82 -24.57 -18.00
N ASP A 78 -3.99 -24.80 -19.31
CA ASP A 78 -4.74 -23.91 -20.20
C ASP A 78 -6.19 -23.75 -19.75
N LEU A 79 -6.85 -24.86 -19.40
CA LEU A 79 -8.17 -24.85 -18.78
C LEU A 79 -8.20 -23.97 -17.52
N LEU A 80 -7.26 -24.14 -16.58
CA LEU A 80 -7.22 -23.38 -15.33
C LEU A 80 -6.91 -21.89 -15.50
N SER A 81 -6.42 -21.48 -16.66
CA SER A 81 -6.11 -20.07 -16.95
C SER A 81 -7.26 -19.32 -17.62
N LYS A 82 -8.34 -20.02 -17.97
CA LYS A 82 -9.54 -19.38 -18.50
C LYS A 82 -10.24 -18.55 -17.41
N PRO A 83 -10.89 -17.43 -17.79
CA PRO A 83 -11.57 -16.57 -16.83
C PRO A 83 -12.76 -17.26 -16.14
N ASP A 84 -13.34 -18.28 -16.76
CA ASP A 84 -14.48 -19.07 -16.30
C ASP A 84 -14.08 -20.52 -15.92
N ALA A 85 -12.81 -20.75 -15.60
CA ALA A 85 -12.26 -22.08 -15.32
C ALA A 85 -13.05 -22.88 -14.27
N GLU A 86 -13.61 -22.23 -13.26
CA GLU A 86 -14.44 -22.85 -12.21
C GLU A 86 -15.73 -23.49 -12.77
N TYR A 87 -16.35 -22.86 -13.77
CA TYR A 87 -17.52 -23.40 -14.45
C TYR A 87 -17.15 -24.49 -15.45
N GLU A 88 -16.04 -24.31 -16.17
CA GLU A 88 -15.60 -25.32 -17.14
C GLU A 88 -15.13 -26.61 -16.45
N VAL A 89 -14.45 -26.49 -15.30
CA VAL A 89 -14.10 -27.64 -14.45
C VAL A 89 -15.36 -28.33 -13.95
N ALA A 90 -16.34 -27.57 -13.41
CA ALA A 90 -17.60 -28.16 -12.99
C ALA A 90 -18.33 -28.86 -14.16
N PHE A 91 -18.39 -28.23 -15.33
CA PHE A 91 -19.03 -28.82 -16.50
C PHE A 91 -18.37 -30.14 -16.92
N ARG A 92 -17.04 -30.20 -16.94
CA ARG A 92 -16.29 -31.42 -17.28
C ARG A 92 -16.45 -32.54 -16.26
N VAL A 93 -16.73 -32.23 -14.99
CA VAL A 93 -17.07 -33.24 -13.98
C VAL A 93 -18.45 -33.85 -14.25
N PHE A 94 -19.39 -33.07 -14.78
CA PHE A 94 -20.76 -33.51 -15.05
C PHE A 94 -20.94 -34.10 -16.46
N ASP A 95 -20.15 -33.68 -17.45
CA ASP A 95 -20.08 -34.26 -18.81
C ASP A 95 -19.14 -35.47 -18.83
N VAL A 96 -19.56 -36.55 -18.17
CA VAL A 96 -18.78 -37.79 -18.01
C VAL A 96 -18.39 -38.42 -19.35
N GLU A 97 -19.26 -38.30 -20.35
CA GLU A 97 -19.06 -38.88 -21.69
C GLU A 97 -18.26 -37.97 -22.64
N GLY A 98 -18.03 -36.70 -22.27
CA GLY A 98 -17.31 -35.73 -23.08
C GLY A 98 -18.06 -35.29 -24.33
N THR A 99 -19.39 -35.37 -24.32
CA THR A 99 -20.26 -35.05 -25.47
C THR A 99 -20.41 -33.54 -25.68
N GLY A 100 -19.99 -32.72 -24.71
CA GLY A 100 -20.22 -31.29 -24.71
C GLY A 100 -21.62 -30.90 -24.24
N LYS A 101 -22.37 -31.85 -23.67
CA LYS A 101 -23.70 -31.62 -23.08
C LYS A 101 -23.87 -32.47 -21.82
N VAL A 102 -24.74 -32.02 -20.91
CA VAL A 102 -25.07 -32.74 -19.66
C VAL A 102 -26.53 -33.15 -19.68
N THR A 103 -26.80 -34.45 -19.61
CA THR A 103 -28.16 -34.99 -19.48
C THR A 103 -28.64 -34.96 -18.03
N PHE A 104 -29.96 -35.03 -17.82
CA PHE A 104 -30.51 -35.12 -16.47
C PHE A 104 -30.00 -36.34 -15.69
N ASP A 105 -29.91 -37.50 -16.34
CA ASP A 105 -29.45 -38.72 -15.68
C ASP A 105 -27.97 -38.62 -15.28
N GLN A 106 -27.13 -38.03 -16.14
CA GLN A 106 -25.74 -37.71 -15.80
C GLN A 106 -25.67 -36.75 -14.63
N PHE A 107 -26.44 -35.66 -14.68
CA PHE A 107 -26.49 -34.67 -13.60
C PHE A 107 -26.89 -35.29 -12.26
N LYS A 108 -27.97 -36.09 -12.25
CA LYS A 108 -28.47 -36.79 -11.06
C LYS A 108 -27.46 -37.79 -10.52
N SER A 109 -26.84 -38.58 -11.41
CA SER A 109 -25.85 -39.59 -11.05
C SER A 109 -24.59 -38.96 -10.45
N VAL A 110 -24.03 -37.94 -11.10
CA VAL A 110 -22.82 -37.24 -10.64
C VAL A 110 -23.08 -36.52 -9.32
N LEU A 111 -24.21 -35.81 -9.19
CA LEU A 111 -24.55 -35.15 -7.93
C LEU A 111 -24.72 -36.19 -6.81
N SER A 112 -25.51 -37.24 -7.01
CA SER A 112 -25.78 -38.24 -5.96
C SER A 112 -24.55 -39.05 -5.55
N SER A 113 -23.63 -39.33 -6.48
CA SER A 113 -22.42 -40.12 -6.22
C SER A 113 -21.31 -39.34 -5.51
N ASN A 114 -21.30 -38.01 -5.64
CA ASN A 114 -20.32 -37.14 -4.98
C ASN A 114 -20.86 -36.53 -3.68
N MET A 115 -22.09 -36.86 -3.32
CA MET A 115 -22.71 -36.46 -2.06
C MET A 115 -22.47 -37.50 -0.97
N PRO A 116 -22.21 -37.07 0.27
CA PRO A 116 -21.98 -37.99 1.37
C PRO A 116 -23.30 -38.65 1.80
N ALA A 117 -23.23 -39.89 2.31
CA ALA A 117 -24.42 -40.71 2.59
C ALA A 117 -25.33 -40.13 3.70
N ASP A 118 -24.79 -39.26 4.54
CA ASP A 118 -25.47 -38.54 5.63
C ASP A 118 -25.95 -37.14 5.24
N ALA A 119 -25.66 -36.66 4.02
CA ALA A 119 -26.20 -35.38 3.55
C ALA A 119 -27.72 -35.44 3.35
N VAL A 120 -28.35 -34.28 3.47
CA VAL A 120 -29.76 -34.11 3.12
C VAL A 120 -29.94 -34.44 1.62
N PRO A 121 -30.82 -35.40 1.27
CA PRO A 121 -31.04 -35.76 -0.12
C PRO A 121 -31.60 -34.58 -0.92
N PHE A 122 -31.05 -34.35 -2.11
CA PHE A 122 -31.57 -33.35 -3.03
C PHE A 122 -32.83 -33.86 -3.73
N ASP A 123 -33.90 -33.06 -3.71
CA ASP A 123 -35.15 -33.33 -4.42
C ASP A 123 -35.00 -32.96 -5.91
N PHE A 124 -34.71 -33.97 -6.72
CA PHE A 124 -34.60 -33.84 -8.18
C PHE A 124 -35.95 -33.62 -8.88
N ASP A 125 -37.08 -33.83 -8.20
CA ASP A 125 -38.42 -33.59 -8.75
C ASP A 125 -38.96 -32.20 -8.39
N CYS A 126 -38.12 -31.30 -7.87
CA CYS A 126 -38.52 -29.95 -7.50
C CYS A 126 -38.89 -29.08 -8.72
N ASP A 127 -39.81 -28.13 -8.51
CA ASP A 127 -40.29 -27.25 -9.58
C ASP A 127 -39.19 -26.35 -10.15
N TRP A 128 -38.20 -25.99 -9.34
CA TRP A 128 -37.04 -25.20 -9.78
C TRP A 128 -36.23 -25.96 -10.84
N LEU A 129 -35.90 -27.23 -10.59
CA LEU A 129 -35.09 -28.01 -11.51
C LEU A 129 -35.85 -28.30 -12.80
N LYS A 130 -37.15 -28.61 -12.73
CA LYS A 130 -38.01 -28.82 -13.90
C LYS A 130 -38.00 -27.66 -14.91
N LEU A 131 -37.70 -26.42 -14.48
CA LEU A 131 -37.56 -25.28 -15.39
C LEU A 131 -36.30 -25.35 -16.27
N TYR A 132 -35.26 -26.05 -15.81
CA TYR A 132 -34.02 -26.24 -16.58
C TYR A 132 -34.06 -27.49 -17.45
N ILE A 133 -34.59 -28.59 -16.93
CA ILE A 133 -34.52 -29.93 -17.58
C ILE A 133 -35.85 -30.42 -18.15
N GLY A 134 -36.97 -29.71 -17.87
CA GLY A 134 -38.33 -30.12 -18.22
C GLY A 134 -38.97 -31.08 -17.22
N SER A 135 -40.30 -31.15 -17.19
CA SER A 135 -41.06 -32.11 -16.36
C SER A 135 -41.36 -33.39 -17.14
N LYS A 136 -40.96 -34.56 -16.61
CA LYS A 136 -41.32 -35.92 -17.06
C LYS A 136 -41.27 -36.13 -18.58
N GLU A 137 -40.19 -36.81 -19.05
CA GLU A 137 -39.91 -37.23 -20.44
C GLU A 137 -39.12 -36.23 -21.32
N GLY A 138 -38.73 -35.08 -20.79
CA GLY A 138 -37.89 -34.12 -21.52
C GLY A 138 -36.41 -34.49 -21.55
N HIS A 139 -35.91 -34.95 -22.70
CA HIS A 139 -34.48 -35.10 -23.01
C HIS A 139 -33.79 -33.72 -23.21
N HIS A 140 -34.02 -32.74 -22.33
CA HIS A 140 -33.31 -31.47 -22.45
C HIS A 140 -31.86 -31.67 -22.01
N GLU A 141 -30.97 -31.74 -22.99
CA GLU A 141 -29.53 -31.82 -22.78
C GLU A 141 -29.01 -30.40 -22.56
N LEU A 142 -28.40 -30.16 -21.40
CA LEU A 142 -27.88 -28.85 -21.04
C LEU A 142 -26.57 -28.59 -21.78
N SER A 143 -26.54 -27.52 -22.57
CA SER A 143 -25.29 -26.97 -23.09
C SER A 143 -24.43 -26.40 -21.95
N TYR A 144 -23.15 -26.12 -22.22
CA TYR A 144 -22.25 -25.46 -21.27
C TYR A 144 -22.88 -24.20 -20.65
N GLN A 145 -23.46 -23.31 -21.48
CA GLN A 145 -24.03 -22.05 -21.02
C GLN A 145 -25.27 -22.24 -20.12
N GLU A 146 -26.11 -23.23 -20.41
CA GLU A 146 -27.28 -23.52 -19.58
C GLU A 146 -26.86 -24.19 -18.26
N PHE A 147 -25.88 -25.09 -18.32
CA PHE A 147 -25.32 -25.74 -17.14
C PHE A 147 -24.69 -24.75 -16.16
N THR A 148 -23.92 -23.76 -16.64
CA THR A 148 -23.32 -22.76 -15.75
C THR A 148 -24.37 -21.98 -14.97
N GLN A 149 -25.49 -21.65 -15.63
CA GLN A 149 -26.61 -20.96 -14.99
C GLN A 149 -27.39 -21.88 -14.03
N LEU A 150 -27.51 -23.17 -14.34
CA LEU A 150 -28.09 -24.16 -13.44
C LEU A 150 -27.27 -24.29 -12.16
N ILE A 151 -25.96 -24.55 -12.26
CA ILE A 151 -25.07 -24.73 -11.11
C ILE A 151 -25.05 -23.48 -10.22
N LYS A 152 -25.04 -22.28 -10.82
CA LYS A 152 -25.11 -21.02 -10.08
C LYS A 152 -26.42 -20.84 -9.29
N GLY A 153 -27.53 -21.38 -9.78
CA GLY A 153 -28.82 -21.34 -9.08
C GLY A 153 -29.02 -22.50 -8.09
N LEU A 154 -28.37 -23.63 -8.33
CA LEU A 154 -28.48 -24.85 -7.53
C LEU A 154 -28.09 -24.64 -6.07
N GLN A 155 -27.09 -23.78 -5.81
CA GLN A 155 -26.66 -23.41 -4.46
C GLN A 155 -27.83 -22.84 -3.62
N GLY A 156 -28.64 -21.97 -4.22
CA GLY A 156 -29.80 -21.37 -3.56
C GLY A 156 -30.96 -22.34 -3.38
N GLU A 157 -31.21 -23.21 -4.36
CA GLU A 157 -32.25 -24.24 -4.24
C GLU A 157 -31.86 -25.29 -3.19
N ARG A 158 -30.59 -25.68 -3.12
CA ARG A 158 -30.08 -26.57 -2.07
C ARG A 158 -30.29 -25.98 -0.68
N LEU A 159 -29.91 -24.72 -0.48
CA LEU A 159 -30.15 -24.00 0.78
C LEU A 159 -31.65 -24.02 1.16
N ARG A 160 -32.54 -23.81 0.18
CA ARG A 160 -33.99 -23.85 0.39
C ARG A 160 -34.50 -25.24 0.79
N GLN A 161 -34.02 -26.29 0.11
CA GLN A 161 -34.42 -27.66 0.41
C GLN A 161 -33.91 -28.13 1.77
N GLU A 162 -32.67 -27.80 2.13
CA GLU A 162 -32.11 -28.12 3.45
C GLU A 162 -32.86 -27.36 4.55
N PHE A 163 -33.16 -26.07 4.37
CA PHE A 163 -33.99 -25.33 5.32
C PHE A 163 -35.35 -26.00 5.52
N LYS A 164 -36.03 -26.36 4.42
CA LYS A 164 -37.32 -27.07 4.45
C LYS A 164 -37.23 -28.42 5.14
N HIS A 165 -36.09 -29.11 5.05
CA HIS A 165 -35.87 -30.39 5.74
C HIS A 165 -35.85 -30.23 7.27
N TYR A 166 -35.24 -29.14 7.77
CA TYR A 166 -35.15 -28.86 9.20
C TYR A 166 -36.40 -28.12 9.75
N ASP A 167 -37.11 -27.35 8.93
CA ASP A 167 -38.38 -26.67 9.26
C ASP A 167 -39.58 -27.64 9.24
N LYS A 168 -39.58 -28.60 10.17
CA LYS A 168 -40.59 -29.68 10.22
C LYS A 168 -42.02 -29.19 10.46
N ASP A 169 -42.17 -28.07 11.17
CA ASP A 169 -43.47 -27.46 11.49
C ASP A 169 -43.92 -26.43 10.44
N GLN A 170 -43.11 -26.19 9.40
CA GLN A 170 -43.36 -25.16 8.38
C GLN A 170 -43.59 -23.78 9.00
N SER A 171 -42.91 -23.51 10.11
CA SER A 171 -43.03 -22.24 10.82
C SER A 171 -42.24 -21.12 10.13
N GLY A 172 -41.31 -21.47 9.22
CA GLY A 172 -40.35 -20.53 8.64
C GLY A 172 -39.15 -20.26 9.56
N TYR A 173 -38.98 -21.06 10.62
CA TYR A 173 -37.94 -20.91 11.62
C TYR A 173 -37.27 -22.25 11.95
N ILE A 174 -35.93 -22.25 12.04
CA ILE A 174 -35.13 -23.43 12.42
C ILE A 174 -34.34 -23.18 13.70
N ALA A 175 -33.85 -24.26 14.32
CA ALA A 175 -32.96 -24.15 15.47
C ALA A 175 -31.57 -23.63 15.04
N PRO A 176 -30.85 -22.90 15.92
CA PRO A 176 -29.50 -22.40 15.62
C PRO A 176 -28.49 -23.49 15.20
N GLU A 177 -28.59 -24.68 15.79
CA GLU A 177 -27.73 -25.82 15.44
C GLU A 177 -28.04 -26.40 14.05
N ASP A 178 -29.30 -26.37 13.64
CA ASP A 178 -29.68 -26.83 12.31
C ASP A 178 -29.23 -25.82 11.24
N PHE A 179 -29.31 -24.52 11.54
CA PHE A 179 -28.68 -23.49 10.71
C PHE A 179 -27.17 -23.71 10.54
N LYS A 180 -26.45 -24.01 11.62
CA LYS A 180 -25.01 -24.30 11.57
C LYS A 180 -24.71 -25.47 10.62
N LYS A 181 -25.50 -26.55 10.66
CA LYS A 181 -25.34 -27.70 9.74
C LYS A 181 -25.54 -27.29 8.28
N ILE A 182 -26.63 -26.59 7.98
CA ILE A 182 -26.96 -26.13 6.62
C ILE A 182 -25.81 -25.30 6.03
N ILE A 183 -25.32 -24.33 6.80
CA ILE A 183 -24.24 -23.45 6.34
C ILE A 183 -22.91 -24.19 6.20
N LEU A 184 -22.63 -25.16 7.06
CA LEU A 184 -21.44 -26.00 6.91
C LEU A 184 -21.51 -26.84 5.63
N ASP A 185 -22.67 -27.40 5.31
CA ASP A 185 -22.87 -28.20 4.11
C ASP A 185 -22.61 -27.39 2.83
N VAL A 186 -23.10 -26.14 2.77
CA VAL A 186 -23.03 -25.28 1.57
C VAL A 186 -21.79 -24.39 1.49
N ALA A 187 -21.22 -23.94 2.63
CA ALA A 187 -20.27 -22.82 2.62
C ALA A 187 -19.05 -22.99 3.55
N LYS A 188 -18.84 -24.14 4.21
CA LYS A 188 -17.73 -24.33 5.17
C LYS A 188 -16.35 -23.90 4.67
N HIS A 189 -16.05 -24.14 3.40
CA HIS A 189 -14.75 -23.81 2.80
C HIS A 189 -14.51 -22.30 2.61
N LYS A 190 -15.57 -21.48 2.72
CA LYS A 190 -15.54 -20.01 2.65
C LYS A 190 -15.53 -19.33 4.02
N LEU A 191 -15.68 -20.09 5.11
CA LEU A 191 -15.83 -19.54 6.45
C LEU A 191 -14.60 -19.81 7.31
N SER A 192 -14.23 -18.82 8.12
CA SER A 192 -13.26 -18.97 9.20
C SER A 192 -13.81 -19.91 10.29
N ASP A 193 -12.90 -20.52 11.05
CA ASP A 193 -13.32 -21.39 12.18
C ASP A 193 -14.11 -20.59 13.23
N ASP A 194 -13.78 -19.32 13.40
CA ASP A 194 -14.46 -18.42 14.33
C ASP A 194 -15.90 -18.11 13.91
N VAL A 195 -16.11 -17.80 12.63
CA VAL A 195 -17.48 -17.61 12.11
C VAL A 195 -18.27 -18.90 12.25
N ILE A 196 -17.67 -20.07 11.95
CA ILE A 196 -18.29 -21.39 12.11
C ILE A 196 -18.73 -21.62 13.56
N ASP A 197 -17.90 -21.28 14.53
CA ASP A 197 -18.20 -21.47 15.95
C ASP A 197 -19.31 -20.53 16.43
N HIS A 198 -19.36 -19.31 15.89
CA HIS A 198 -20.36 -18.32 16.24
C HIS A 198 -21.63 -18.36 15.38
N LEU A 199 -21.76 -19.24 14.36
CA LEU A 199 -22.96 -19.36 13.53
C LEU A 199 -24.29 -19.39 14.33
N PRO A 200 -24.40 -20.14 15.45
CA PRO A 200 -25.63 -20.17 16.23
C PRO A 200 -26.05 -18.82 16.82
N THR A 201 -25.10 -17.89 17.03
CA THR A 201 -25.37 -16.56 17.61
C THR A 201 -26.19 -15.66 16.69
N LEU A 202 -26.36 -16.03 15.41
CA LEU A 202 -27.17 -15.28 14.46
C LEU A 202 -28.64 -15.13 14.92
N CYS A 203 -29.14 -16.05 15.76
CA CYS A 203 -30.48 -15.92 16.34
C CYS A 203 -30.65 -14.63 17.15
N ASN A 204 -29.57 -14.05 17.69
CA ASN A 204 -29.58 -12.80 18.46
C ASN A 204 -29.98 -11.57 17.64
N LEU A 205 -29.89 -11.63 16.30
CA LEU A 205 -30.33 -10.55 15.42
C LEU A 205 -31.86 -10.45 15.30
N THR A 206 -32.58 -11.52 15.64
CA THR A 206 -34.03 -11.57 15.58
C THR A 206 -34.60 -11.73 16.99
N SER A 207 -35.80 -11.21 17.26
CA SER A 207 -36.43 -11.21 18.60
C SER A 207 -36.87 -12.59 19.11
N GLY A 208 -36.27 -13.68 18.62
CA GLY A 208 -36.57 -15.05 19.03
C GLY A 208 -35.34 -15.96 19.00
N ASN A 209 -35.33 -16.98 19.86
CA ASN A 209 -34.24 -17.97 19.97
C ASN A 209 -34.14 -18.93 18.76
N LYS A 210 -34.80 -18.62 17.64
CA LYS A 210 -34.83 -19.41 16.40
C LYS A 210 -34.38 -18.55 15.23
N ILE A 211 -33.85 -19.18 14.19
CA ILE A 211 -33.34 -18.49 13.00
C ILE A 211 -34.38 -18.56 11.89
N SER A 212 -34.76 -17.39 11.34
CA SER A 212 -35.73 -17.31 10.25
C SER A 212 -35.10 -17.66 8.90
N PHE A 213 -35.91 -18.13 7.94
CA PHE A 213 -35.44 -18.34 6.56
C PHE A 213 -34.76 -17.09 5.97
N SER A 214 -35.31 -15.91 6.27
CA SER A 214 -34.78 -14.64 5.77
C SER A 214 -33.36 -14.34 6.29
N SER A 215 -33.05 -14.71 7.54
CA SER A 215 -31.72 -14.59 8.13
C SER A 215 -30.73 -15.55 7.49
N VAL A 216 -31.17 -16.77 7.17
CA VAL A 216 -30.35 -17.77 6.45
C VAL A 216 -29.99 -17.27 5.05
N VAL A 217 -30.97 -16.71 4.32
CA VAL A 217 -30.77 -16.13 2.99
C VAL A 217 -29.83 -14.92 3.04
N ALA A 218 -30.00 -14.02 4.02
CA ALA A 218 -29.10 -12.87 4.19
C ALA A 218 -27.66 -13.32 4.44
N PHE A 219 -27.45 -14.30 5.34
CA PHE A 219 -26.12 -14.87 5.56
C PHE A 219 -25.53 -15.47 4.28
N HIS A 220 -26.31 -16.29 3.57
CA HIS A 220 -25.87 -16.88 2.30
C HIS A 220 -25.47 -15.82 1.26
N ASN A 221 -26.25 -14.75 1.12
CA ASN A 221 -25.96 -13.65 0.20
C ASN A 221 -24.67 -12.89 0.56
N VAL A 222 -24.41 -12.68 1.85
CA VAL A 222 -23.16 -12.04 2.33
C VAL A 222 -21.95 -12.89 1.95
N ILE A 223 -21.99 -14.20 2.21
CA ILE A 223 -20.89 -15.11 1.89
C ILE A 223 -20.71 -15.26 0.37
N ARG A 224 -21.80 -15.30 -0.38
CA ARG A 224 -21.76 -15.37 -1.84
C ARG A 224 -21.13 -14.13 -2.47
N ASN A 225 -21.37 -12.96 -1.90
CA ASN A 225 -20.88 -11.67 -2.39
C ASN A 225 -19.76 -11.09 -1.50
N ILE A 226 -18.97 -11.95 -0.86
CA ILE A 226 -17.99 -11.53 0.15
C ILE A 226 -16.94 -10.56 -0.41
N ASP A 227 -16.54 -10.73 -1.68
CA ASP A 227 -15.59 -9.83 -2.35
C ASP A 227 -16.16 -8.40 -2.49
N MET A 228 -17.46 -8.29 -2.78
CA MET A 228 -18.15 -6.99 -2.85
C MET A 228 -18.31 -6.38 -1.46
N VAL A 229 -18.57 -7.21 -0.44
CA VAL A 229 -18.62 -6.78 0.96
C VAL A 229 -17.25 -6.23 1.38
N GLU A 230 -16.15 -6.95 1.08
CA GLU A 230 -14.78 -6.52 1.34
C GLU A 230 -14.45 -5.20 0.64
N LEU A 231 -14.79 -5.07 -0.64
CA LEU A 231 -14.55 -3.86 -1.41
C LEU A 231 -15.24 -2.64 -0.78
N VAL A 232 -16.50 -2.80 -0.36
CA VAL A 232 -17.26 -1.73 0.30
C VAL A 232 -16.66 -1.40 1.67
N ILE A 233 -16.30 -2.40 2.47
CA ILE A 233 -15.67 -2.20 3.79
C ILE A 233 -14.36 -1.44 3.64
N ARG A 234 -13.46 -1.89 2.75
CA ARG A 234 -12.15 -1.24 2.53
C ARG A 234 -12.32 0.21 2.11
N LYS A 235 -13.21 0.46 1.15
CA LYS A 235 -13.48 1.81 0.67
C LYS A 235 -14.12 2.69 1.76
N ALA A 236 -15.00 2.14 2.58
CA ALA A 236 -15.60 2.87 3.69
C ALA A 236 -14.56 3.25 4.75
N ILE A 237 -13.67 2.31 5.10
CA ILE A 237 -12.59 2.51 6.07
C ILE A 237 -11.56 3.53 5.56
N GLU A 238 -11.16 3.44 4.29
CA GLU A 238 -10.20 4.40 3.68
C GLU A 238 -10.70 5.84 3.72
N ASN A 239 -12.01 6.04 3.64
CA ASN A 239 -12.63 7.36 3.67
C ASN A 239 -13.05 7.79 5.09
N SER A 240 -12.88 6.92 6.10
CA SER A 240 -13.17 7.24 7.49
C SER A 240 -11.94 7.85 8.18
N PRO A 241 -12.09 8.98 8.91
CA PRO A 241 -10.95 9.66 9.53
C PRO A 241 -10.23 8.86 10.63
N ASP A 242 -10.93 7.92 11.26
CA ASP A 242 -10.42 7.06 12.34
C ASP A 242 -10.16 5.61 11.89
N GLN A 243 -10.27 5.32 10.60
CA GLN A 243 -10.19 3.97 10.02
C GLN A 243 -11.17 2.95 10.62
N LYS A 244 -12.26 3.43 11.22
CA LYS A 244 -13.35 2.59 11.70
C LYS A 244 -14.65 3.00 11.02
N ILE A 245 -15.58 2.07 10.92
CA ILE A 245 -16.87 2.30 10.26
C ILE A 245 -18.01 1.79 11.12
N THR A 246 -19.14 2.49 11.05
CA THR A 246 -20.42 2.00 11.57
C THR A 246 -21.21 1.27 10.49
N LYS A 247 -22.25 0.55 10.88
CA LYS A 247 -23.23 -0.04 9.94
C LYS A 247 -23.80 1.00 8.97
N THR A 248 -24.06 2.21 9.47
CA THR A 248 -24.59 3.32 8.67
C THR A 248 -23.60 3.76 7.61
N ASP A 249 -22.31 3.85 7.96
CA ASP A 249 -21.26 4.19 7.00
C ASP A 249 -21.14 3.11 5.94
N PHE A 250 -21.12 1.83 6.32
CA PHE A 250 -21.13 0.72 5.38
C PHE A 250 -22.30 0.80 4.39
N MET A 251 -23.53 1.01 4.87
CA MET A 251 -24.72 1.12 4.02
C MET A 251 -24.68 2.35 3.10
N LYS A 252 -24.15 3.48 3.59
CA LYS A 252 -23.95 4.68 2.79
C LYS A 252 -22.95 4.42 1.66
N TYR A 253 -21.79 3.85 1.97
CA TYR A 253 -20.77 3.53 0.97
C TYR A 253 -21.21 2.45 -0.01
N ALA A 254 -21.97 1.45 0.45
CA ALA A 254 -22.61 0.48 -0.42
C ALA A 254 -23.50 1.17 -1.46
N HIS A 255 -24.35 2.10 -1.02
CA HIS A 255 -25.23 2.87 -1.91
C HIS A 255 -24.46 3.82 -2.85
N GLU A 256 -23.38 4.44 -2.38
CA GLU A 256 -22.53 5.30 -3.23
C GLU A 256 -21.71 4.49 -4.25
N ALA A 257 -21.35 3.25 -3.90
CA ALA A 257 -20.55 2.38 -4.76
C ALA A 257 -21.38 1.70 -5.86
N SER A 258 -22.71 1.62 -5.73
CA SER A 258 -23.58 0.93 -6.66
C SER A 258 -24.72 1.81 -7.19
N ARG A 259 -25.10 1.62 -8.45
CA ARG A 259 -26.25 2.35 -9.04
C ARG A 259 -27.60 1.89 -8.49
N TYR A 260 -27.64 0.70 -7.91
CA TYR A 260 -28.82 0.06 -7.30
C TYR A 260 -28.44 -0.44 -5.92
N THR A 261 -29.40 -0.58 -5.00
CA THR A 261 -29.13 -1.09 -3.63
C THR A 261 -28.37 -2.42 -3.69
N ALA A 262 -27.10 -2.41 -3.28
CA ALA A 262 -26.23 -3.59 -3.34
C ALA A 262 -26.49 -4.58 -2.21
N PHE A 263 -26.89 -4.08 -1.03
CA PHE A 263 -27.08 -4.89 0.17
C PHE A 263 -28.36 -4.52 0.90
N THR A 264 -29.03 -5.51 1.47
CA THR A 264 -30.17 -5.30 2.37
C THR A 264 -29.69 -4.89 3.77
N PRO A 265 -30.52 -4.20 4.57
CA PRO A 265 -30.17 -3.87 5.95
C PRO A 265 -29.83 -5.09 6.81
N MET A 266 -30.49 -6.22 6.55
CA MET A 266 -30.25 -7.48 7.27
C MET A 266 -28.91 -8.12 6.86
N GLU A 267 -28.51 -8.03 5.59
CA GLU A 267 -27.16 -8.45 5.16
C GLU A 267 -26.07 -7.62 5.87
N ALA A 268 -26.30 -6.31 6.02
CA ALA A 268 -25.40 -5.47 6.81
C ALA A 268 -25.41 -5.83 8.31
N ASP A 269 -26.57 -6.21 8.88
CA ASP A 269 -26.62 -6.72 10.26
C ASP A 269 -25.79 -7.99 10.41
N VAL A 270 -25.87 -8.93 9.46
CA VAL A 270 -25.05 -10.14 9.47
C VAL A 270 -23.55 -9.80 9.45
N VAL A 271 -23.12 -8.90 8.56
CA VAL A 271 -21.71 -8.50 8.45
C VAL A 271 -21.19 -7.92 9.78
N PHE A 272 -21.93 -6.99 10.39
CA PHE A 272 -21.52 -6.35 11.64
C PHE A 272 -21.65 -7.26 12.85
N HIS A 273 -22.61 -8.20 12.85
CA HIS A 273 -22.77 -9.20 13.91
C HIS A 273 -21.55 -10.11 14.04
N PHE A 274 -21.07 -10.67 12.92
CA PHE A 274 -19.91 -11.56 12.94
C PHE A 274 -18.58 -10.83 13.04
N ALA A 275 -18.50 -9.56 12.63
CA ALA A 275 -17.31 -8.75 12.81
C ALA A 275 -17.18 -8.20 14.24
N GLY A 276 -18.30 -7.88 14.91
CA GLY A 276 -18.36 -7.24 16.22
C GLY A 276 -18.45 -8.18 17.43
N VAL A 277 -18.14 -9.47 17.28
CA VAL A 277 -18.28 -10.48 18.37
C VAL A 277 -17.49 -10.09 19.63
N ASP A 278 -16.40 -9.35 19.49
CA ASP A 278 -15.55 -8.89 20.62
C ASP A 278 -15.73 -7.39 20.95
N ASP A 279 -16.54 -6.63 20.19
CA ASP A 279 -16.67 -5.17 20.32
C ASP A 279 -18.13 -4.70 20.21
N ASP A 280 -18.75 -4.47 21.37
CA ASP A 280 -20.12 -3.97 21.49
C ASP A 280 -20.29 -2.51 21.05
N SER A 281 -19.22 -1.80 20.67
CA SER A 281 -19.31 -0.38 20.29
C SER A 281 -20.04 -0.15 18.97
N GLY A 282 -20.13 -1.17 18.11
CA GLY A 282 -20.67 -1.05 16.76
C GLY A 282 -19.81 -0.23 15.79
N VAL A 283 -18.56 0.08 16.18
CA VAL A 283 -17.59 0.87 15.40
C VAL A 283 -16.35 0.01 15.13
N LEU A 284 -16.31 -0.61 13.95
CA LEU A 284 -15.39 -1.70 13.64
C LEU A 284 -14.28 -1.27 12.67
N GLY A 285 -13.05 -1.76 12.89
CA GLY A 285 -11.91 -1.59 12.00
C GLY A 285 -11.72 -2.77 11.05
N LEU A 286 -10.74 -2.68 10.14
CA LEU A 286 -10.52 -3.71 9.11
C LEU A 286 -10.19 -5.08 9.71
N ASP A 287 -9.45 -5.11 10.82
CA ASP A 287 -9.05 -6.35 11.50
C ASP A 287 -10.24 -7.09 12.14
N ASP A 288 -11.28 -6.35 12.54
CA ASP A 288 -12.51 -6.93 13.09
C ASP A 288 -13.28 -7.67 11.99
N PHE A 289 -13.31 -7.12 10.78
CA PHE A 289 -13.88 -7.77 9.60
C PHE A 289 -13.02 -8.94 9.07
N ALA A 290 -11.75 -9.06 9.45
CA ALA A 290 -10.89 -10.15 8.95
C ALA A 290 -11.45 -11.55 9.27
N ARG A 291 -12.24 -11.69 10.34
CA ARG A 291 -12.95 -12.93 10.72
C ARG A 291 -13.93 -13.41 9.66
N ILE A 292 -14.65 -12.48 9.03
CA ILE A 292 -15.65 -12.81 8.01
C ILE A 292 -15.02 -12.85 6.61
N LEU A 293 -13.92 -12.12 6.40
CA LEU A 293 -13.28 -11.95 5.10
C LEU A 293 -12.19 -12.99 4.78
N ASP A 294 -11.44 -13.51 5.77
CA ASP A 294 -10.41 -14.54 5.53
C ASP A 294 -10.85 -15.91 6.06
N PRO A 295 -11.10 -16.90 5.18
CA PRO A 295 -11.44 -18.27 5.59
C PRO A 295 -10.36 -18.98 6.43
N ARG A 296 -9.11 -18.49 6.40
CA ARG A 296 -7.97 -19.01 7.19
C ARG A 296 -7.88 -18.38 8.58
N TRP A 297 -8.74 -17.41 8.88
CA TRP A 297 -8.75 -16.78 10.19
C TRP A 297 -9.02 -17.83 11.26
N THR A 298 -8.19 -17.85 12.30
CA THR A 298 -8.35 -18.71 13.48
C THR A 298 -8.15 -17.89 14.74
N THR A 299 -8.79 -18.25 15.85
CA THR A 299 -8.52 -17.64 17.15
C THR A 299 -7.05 -17.84 17.55
N SER A 300 -6.46 -18.94 17.09
CA SER A 300 -5.02 -19.21 17.12
C SER A 300 -4.16 -18.24 16.29
N HIS A 301 -4.68 -17.40 15.39
CA HIS A 301 -3.91 -16.30 14.81
C HIS A 301 -3.78 -15.11 15.78
N LYS A 302 -4.76 -14.90 16.67
CA LYS A 302 -4.62 -14.06 17.88
C LYS A 302 -3.74 -14.78 18.90
N ASP A 303 -3.96 -16.08 19.12
CA ASP A 303 -3.34 -16.87 20.19
C ASP A 303 -1.95 -17.45 19.84
N LEU A 304 -1.52 -17.51 18.57
CA LEU A 304 -0.15 -17.81 18.09
C LEU A 304 0.64 -16.54 17.87
N ASN A 305 -0.01 -15.39 17.61
CA ASN A 305 0.60 -14.10 17.90
C ASN A 305 0.82 -13.98 19.42
N GLU A 306 -0.13 -14.38 20.27
CA GLU A 306 0.01 -14.36 21.74
C GLU A 306 0.81 -15.54 22.37
N LYS A 307 0.97 -16.69 21.68
CA LYS A 307 1.79 -17.84 22.15
C LYS A 307 3.19 -17.86 21.55
N SER A 308 3.42 -17.33 20.35
CA SER A 308 4.78 -16.97 19.92
C SER A 308 5.33 -15.82 20.79
N GLU A 309 4.46 -14.95 21.31
CA GLU A 309 4.75 -14.01 22.42
C GLU A 309 5.08 -14.68 23.77
N LYS A 310 4.71 -15.95 24.00
CA LYS A 310 4.91 -16.64 25.30
C LYS A 310 6.04 -17.68 25.32
N LEU A 311 6.50 -18.21 24.19
CA LEU A 311 7.56 -19.25 24.17
C LEU A 311 8.99 -18.69 24.00
N HIS A 312 9.15 -17.40 23.73
CA HIS A 312 10.46 -16.71 23.69
C HIS A 312 10.80 -16.01 25.03
N LEU A 313 10.41 -16.62 26.15
CA LEU A 313 10.75 -16.17 27.50
C LEU A 313 12.06 -16.82 27.97
N ASP A 314 13.18 -16.13 27.73
CA ASP A 314 14.46 -16.07 28.49
C ASP A 314 15.53 -15.57 27.51
N HIS A 315 15.99 -14.31 27.40
CA HIS A 315 16.01 -13.05 28.15
C HIS A 315 16.34 -11.93 27.12
N PRO A 316 16.12 -10.61 27.36
CA PRO A 316 15.18 -9.91 28.24
C PRO A 316 14.19 -9.00 27.47
N GLN A 317 13.00 -8.82 28.05
CA GLN A 317 11.93 -7.85 27.78
C GLN A 317 12.20 -6.66 26.83
N GLN A 318 11.32 -6.49 25.82
CA GLN A 318 10.68 -5.19 25.58
C GLN A 318 9.15 -5.36 25.49
N PRO A 319 8.37 -4.44 26.07
CA PRO A 319 7.04 -4.69 26.66
C PRO A 319 5.89 -4.29 25.72
N ARG A 320 4.66 -4.62 26.14
CA ARG A 320 3.43 -4.00 25.60
C ARG A 320 3.61 -2.48 25.59
N HIS A 321 3.44 -1.91 24.43
CA HIS A 321 3.93 -0.57 24.19
C HIS A 321 2.71 0.31 23.87
N GLY A 322 2.10 0.84 24.94
CA GLY A 322 0.98 1.80 24.86
C GLY A 322 1.35 3.06 24.07
N ALA A 323 0.42 4.00 23.89
CA ALA A 323 0.58 5.22 23.05
C ALA A 323 1.96 5.94 23.15
N LEU A 324 2.64 5.85 24.30
CA LEU A 324 4.02 6.34 24.49
C LEU A 324 5.07 5.67 23.58
N TRP A 325 4.93 4.42 23.17
CA TRP A 325 5.89 3.74 22.30
C TRP A 325 5.65 4.00 20.81
N GLN A 326 4.41 4.17 20.38
CA GLN A 326 4.12 4.67 19.03
C GLN A 326 4.72 6.09 18.85
N ILE A 327 4.72 6.88 19.93
CA ILE A 327 5.43 8.16 19.99
C ILE A 327 6.95 7.93 19.92
N VAL A 328 7.51 6.91 20.58
CA VAL A 328 8.95 6.56 20.50
C VAL A 328 9.36 6.07 19.10
N GLU A 329 8.52 5.29 18.41
CA GLU A 329 8.78 4.76 17.07
C GLU A 329 8.69 5.87 16.00
N SER A 330 7.68 6.74 16.14
CA SER A 330 7.56 7.96 15.34
C SER A 330 8.72 8.91 15.62
N ALA A 331 9.12 9.07 16.88
CA ALA A 331 10.28 9.87 17.28
C ALA A 331 11.59 9.26 16.77
N TYR A 332 11.73 7.94 16.72
CA TYR A 332 12.90 7.26 16.19
C TYR A 332 13.03 7.45 14.68
N SER A 333 11.96 7.23 13.92
CA SER A 333 11.94 7.45 12.46
C SER A 333 12.19 8.93 12.13
N PHE A 334 11.59 9.84 12.91
CA PHE A 334 11.84 11.27 12.82
C PHE A 334 13.30 11.63 13.17
N THR A 335 13.90 10.98 14.17
CA THR A 335 15.28 11.21 14.60
C THR A 335 16.27 10.71 13.55
N LEU A 336 16.09 9.50 13.03
CA LEU A 336 16.93 8.98 11.95
C LEU A 336 16.81 9.82 10.67
N GLY A 337 15.59 10.21 10.29
CA GLY A 337 15.37 11.13 9.17
C GLY A 337 16.03 12.50 9.40
N SER A 338 15.98 13.00 10.63
CA SER A 338 16.63 14.27 11.02
C SER A 338 18.16 14.17 11.01
N ILE A 339 18.75 13.07 11.47
CA ILE A 339 20.19 12.83 11.44
C ILE A 339 20.66 12.66 9.99
N ALA A 340 19.97 11.85 9.19
CA ALA A 340 20.28 11.69 7.77
C ALA A 340 20.22 13.03 7.03
N GLY A 341 19.16 13.82 7.29
CA GLY A 341 19.02 15.17 6.74
C GLY A 341 20.12 16.13 7.21
N ALA A 342 20.56 16.02 8.47
CA ALA A 342 21.65 16.81 9.02
C ALA A 342 23.01 16.46 8.40
N VAL A 343 23.30 15.18 8.18
CA VAL A 343 24.53 14.73 7.52
C VAL A 343 24.52 15.14 6.05
N GLY A 344 23.39 14.97 5.35
CA GLY A 344 23.23 15.46 3.99
C GLY A 344 23.44 16.96 3.87
N ALA A 345 22.84 17.76 4.78
CA ALA A 345 23.04 19.20 4.84
C ALA A 345 24.50 19.58 5.14
N THR A 346 25.19 18.81 5.99
CA THR A 346 26.61 19.00 6.30
C THR A 346 27.48 18.73 5.07
N ALA A 347 27.26 17.63 4.35
CA ALA A 347 28.05 17.26 3.18
C ALA A 347 28.02 18.32 2.08
N VAL A 348 26.89 19.01 1.88
CA VAL A 348 26.76 20.08 0.88
C VAL A 348 27.01 21.48 1.44
N TYR A 349 27.26 21.62 2.74
CA TYR A 349 27.43 22.90 3.39
C TYR A 349 28.59 23.76 2.81
N PRO A 350 29.73 23.18 2.38
CA PRO A 350 30.77 23.95 1.69
C PRO A 350 30.27 24.66 0.42
N ILE A 351 29.33 24.04 -0.31
CA ILE A 351 28.70 24.62 -1.50
C ILE A 351 27.80 25.79 -1.10
N ASP A 352 27.06 25.67 0.00
CA ASP A 352 26.23 26.74 0.57
C ASP A 352 27.04 27.96 1.00
N LEU A 353 28.18 27.73 1.66
CA LEU A 353 29.05 28.81 2.12
C LEU A 353 29.65 29.56 0.92
N VAL A 354 30.16 28.84 -0.08
CA VAL A 354 30.68 29.44 -1.32
C VAL A 354 29.59 30.21 -2.06
N LYS A 355 28.38 29.65 -2.19
CA LYS A 355 27.23 30.33 -2.78
C LYS A 355 26.95 31.66 -2.07
N THR A 356 26.84 31.65 -0.74
CA THR A 356 26.47 32.83 0.04
C THR A 356 27.50 33.95 -0.08
N ARG A 357 28.80 33.62 -0.08
CA ARG A 357 29.87 34.61 -0.29
C ARG A 357 29.89 35.17 -1.70
N MET A 358 29.72 34.31 -2.71
CA MET A 358 29.62 34.74 -4.10
C MET A 358 28.40 35.66 -4.35
N GLN A 359 27.28 35.44 -3.65
CA GLN A 359 26.09 36.30 -3.70
C GLN A 359 26.28 37.63 -2.96
N ASN A 360 27.03 37.61 -1.86
CA ASN A 360 27.34 38.79 -1.06
C ASN A 360 28.43 39.69 -1.71
N GLN A 361 29.30 39.14 -2.55
CA GLN A 361 30.36 39.89 -3.22
C GLN A 361 29.81 41.02 -4.10
N ARG A 362 30.18 42.25 -3.76
CA ARG A 362 29.79 43.48 -4.46
C ARG A 362 30.91 43.94 -5.39
N SER A 363 30.58 44.32 -6.62
CA SER A 363 31.58 44.56 -7.68
C SER A 363 32.24 45.95 -7.68
N LYS A 364 31.83 46.88 -6.81
CA LYS A 364 32.17 48.32 -6.94
C LYS A 364 33.43 48.83 -6.22
N VAL A 365 34.16 48.02 -5.44
CA VAL A 365 35.44 48.48 -4.85
C VAL A 365 36.57 48.18 -5.83
N VAL A 366 37.10 49.23 -6.47
CA VAL A 366 38.28 49.16 -7.35
C VAL A 366 39.45 48.58 -6.54
N GLY A 367 39.87 47.36 -6.87
CA GLY A 367 41.00 46.66 -6.22
C GLY A 367 40.67 45.41 -5.40
N GLU A 368 39.40 45.13 -5.08
CA GLU A 368 39.01 43.97 -4.22
C GLU A 368 37.87 43.11 -4.82
N LEU A 369 38.04 42.56 -6.02
CA LEU A 369 37.29 41.34 -6.37
C LEU A 369 37.84 40.19 -5.51
N LEU A 370 37.24 39.96 -4.34
CA LEU A 370 37.69 38.93 -3.40
C LEU A 370 37.75 37.55 -4.06
N TYR A 371 36.81 37.23 -4.95
CA TYR A 371 36.68 35.93 -5.62
C TYR A 371 36.39 36.09 -7.12
N LYS A 372 37.14 35.36 -7.96
CA LYS A 372 36.96 35.34 -9.43
C LYS A 372 35.80 34.43 -9.86
N ASN A 373 35.62 33.31 -9.16
CA ASN A 373 34.56 32.32 -9.38
C ASN A 373 34.37 31.45 -8.12
N SER A 374 33.36 30.56 -8.12
CA SER A 374 33.06 29.69 -6.98
C SER A 374 34.24 28.81 -6.54
N LEU A 375 35.08 28.36 -7.49
CA LEU A 375 36.26 27.54 -7.21
C LEU A 375 37.38 28.36 -6.54
N ASP A 376 37.59 29.59 -6.99
CA ASP A 376 38.52 30.55 -6.38
C ASP A 376 38.05 30.94 -4.97
N CYS A 377 36.75 31.11 -4.77
CA CYS A 377 36.15 31.30 -3.45
C CYS A 377 36.47 30.12 -2.52
N PHE A 378 36.18 28.89 -2.96
CA PHE A 378 36.48 27.68 -2.18
C PHE A 378 37.96 27.58 -1.80
N LYS A 379 38.87 27.71 -2.77
CA LYS A 379 40.33 27.65 -2.56
C LYS A 379 40.80 28.72 -1.56
N LYS A 380 40.29 29.94 -1.67
CA LYS A 380 40.63 31.04 -0.75
C LYS A 380 40.06 30.83 0.64
N VAL A 381 38.86 30.26 0.80
CA VAL A 381 38.33 29.93 2.13
C VAL A 381 39.22 28.91 2.82
N VAL A 382 39.55 27.81 2.14
CA VAL A 382 40.41 26.75 2.70
C VAL A 382 41.80 27.29 3.05
N LYS A 383 42.40 28.11 2.18
CA LYS A 383 43.73 28.71 2.43
C LYS A 383 43.76 29.68 3.61
N ASN A 384 42.71 30.50 3.79
CA ASN A 384 42.75 31.63 4.74
C ASN A 384 42.01 31.36 6.06
N GLU A 385 40.99 30.50 6.05
CA GLU A 385 40.14 30.21 7.22
C GLU A 385 40.24 28.74 7.65
N GLY A 386 41.02 27.94 6.91
CA GLY A 386 41.12 26.50 7.11
C GLY A 386 39.86 25.74 6.70
N PHE A 387 39.91 24.43 6.82
CA PHE A 387 38.80 23.55 6.47
C PHE A 387 37.56 23.79 7.35
N ALA A 388 37.76 24.13 8.63
CA ALA A 388 36.68 24.50 9.56
C ALA A 388 35.91 25.77 9.13
N GLY A 389 36.56 26.68 8.39
CA GLY A 389 35.93 27.88 7.84
C GLY A 389 34.78 27.57 6.87
N LEU A 390 34.84 26.44 6.17
CA LEU A 390 33.78 25.99 5.25
C LEU A 390 32.46 25.67 5.95
N TYR A 391 32.49 25.37 7.26
CA TYR A 391 31.34 24.94 8.05
C TYR A 391 30.78 26.03 8.98
N ARG A 392 31.28 27.26 8.86
CA ARG A 392 30.85 28.38 9.69
C ARG A 392 29.37 28.70 9.44
N GLY A 393 28.54 28.60 10.48
CA GLY A 393 27.08 28.80 10.39
C GLY A 393 26.24 27.53 10.19
N LEU A 394 26.87 26.34 10.20
CA LEU A 394 26.16 25.06 10.07
C LEU A 394 25.17 24.82 11.22
N GLY A 395 25.52 25.19 12.45
CA GLY A 395 24.69 24.96 13.64
C GLY A 395 23.23 25.46 13.51
N PRO A 396 22.99 26.76 13.21
CA PRO A 396 21.64 27.26 12.97
C PRO A 396 20.90 26.57 11.82
N GLN A 397 21.62 26.13 10.78
CA GLN A 397 21.02 25.39 9.67
C GLN A 397 20.49 24.03 10.14
N LEU A 398 21.28 23.29 10.93
CA LEU A 398 20.91 21.96 11.42
C LEU A 398 19.68 21.99 12.34
N VAL A 399 19.60 22.99 13.22
CA VAL A 399 18.44 23.20 14.11
C VAL A 399 17.15 23.44 13.32
N GLY A 400 17.24 24.08 12.14
CA GLY A 400 16.08 24.43 11.34
C GLY A 400 15.57 23.36 10.38
N VAL A 401 16.36 22.32 10.05
CA VAL A 401 16.04 21.41 8.93
C VAL A 401 14.70 20.69 9.14
N ALA A 402 14.51 20.02 10.28
CA ALA A 402 13.32 19.20 10.49
C ALA A 402 12.04 20.04 10.67
N PRO A 403 12.02 21.11 11.50
CA PRO A 403 10.84 21.97 11.61
C PRO A 403 10.46 22.65 10.29
N GLU A 404 11.44 23.10 9.50
CA GLU A 404 11.22 23.68 8.18
C GLU A 404 10.44 22.74 7.26
N LYS A 405 10.85 21.46 7.18
CA LYS A 405 10.21 20.48 6.28
C LYS A 405 8.84 20.05 6.78
N ALA A 406 8.68 19.83 8.08
CA ALA A 406 7.40 19.43 8.67
C ALA A 406 6.30 20.47 8.36
N ILE A 407 6.55 21.74 8.67
CA ILE A 407 5.59 22.83 8.44
C ILE A 407 5.23 22.93 6.95
N LYS A 408 6.22 22.81 6.08
CA LYS A 408 6.03 22.98 4.64
C LYS A 408 5.16 21.88 4.02
N LEU A 409 5.37 20.62 4.42
CA LEU A 409 4.57 19.50 3.92
C LEU A 409 3.14 19.56 4.47
N THR A 410 2.99 19.73 5.79
CA THR A 410 1.67 19.79 6.45
C THR A 410 0.79 20.90 5.87
N VAL A 411 1.33 22.10 5.66
CA VAL A 411 0.55 23.22 5.11
C VAL A 411 0.21 23.00 3.64
N ASN A 412 1.14 22.45 2.83
CA ASN A 412 0.88 22.15 1.42
C ASN A 412 -0.27 21.14 1.29
N ASP A 413 -0.23 20.08 2.10
CA ASP A 413 -1.22 19.00 2.05
C ASP A 413 -2.59 19.48 2.56
N PHE A 414 -2.60 20.27 3.64
CA PHE A 414 -3.80 20.92 4.14
C PHE A 414 -4.45 21.81 3.07
N VAL A 415 -3.69 22.72 2.44
CA VAL A 415 -4.25 23.64 1.44
C VAL A 415 -4.67 22.89 0.16
N ARG A 416 -3.93 21.86 -0.27
CA ARG A 416 -4.34 20.99 -1.37
C ARG A 416 -5.66 20.28 -1.06
N SER A 417 -5.84 19.74 0.15
CA SER A 417 -7.08 19.04 0.56
C SER A 417 -8.33 19.92 0.44
N GLN A 418 -8.18 21.23 0.67
CA GLN A 418 -9.28 22.20 0.55
C GLN A 418 -9.61 22.54 -0.91
N PHE A 419 -8.66 22.40 -1.83
CA PHE A 419 -8.84 22.71 -3.25
C PHE A 419 -9.19 21.49 -4.11
N THR A 420 -9.03 20.26 -3.61
CA THR A 420 -9.42 19.03 -4.32
C THR A 420 -10.93 19.00 -4.55
N SER A 421 -11.34 18.97 -5.81
CA SER A 421 -12.76 18.98 -6.17
C SER A 421 -13.41 17.62 -5.87
N LYS A 422 -14.50 17.63 -5.09
CA LYS A 422 -15.21 16.43 -4.58
C LYS A 422 -15.78 15.50 -5.67
N ASN A 423 -15.91 15.98 -6.91
CA ASN A 423 -16.50 15.21 -8.01
C ASN A 423 -15.48 14.43 -8.85
N ASN A 424 -14.25 14.94 -9.02
CA ASN A 424 -13.25 14.37 -9.95
C ASN A 424 -11.87 14.11 -9.32
N GLY A 425 -11.62 14.54 -8.07
CA GLY A 425 -10.32 14.38 -7.41
C GLY A 425 -9.17 15.21 -8.02
N GLU A 426 -9.46 16.07 -9.00
CA GLU A 426 -8.45 16.90 -9.67
C GLU A 426 -8.26 18.26 -8.98
N ILE A 427 -7.01 18.71 -8.90
CA ILE A 427 -6.60 20.04 -8.45
C ILE A 427 -6.10 20.81 -9.68
N LYS A 428 -6.57 22.06 -9.88
CA LYS A 428 -6.08 22.90 -10.99
C LYS A 428 -4.64 23.33 -10.70
N PHE A 429 -3.80 23.42 -11.74
CA PHE A 429 -2.40 23.81 -11.61
C PHE A 429 -2.17 25.10 -10.78
N TRP A 430 -3.00 26.13 -10.97
CA TRP A 430 -2.88 27.37 -10.18
C TRP A 430 -3.18 27.15 -8.68
N GLN A 431 -4.08 26.24 -8.32
CA GLN A 431 -4.39 25.89 -6.93
C GLN A 431 -3.24 25.12 -6.29
N GLU A 432 -2.57 24.26 -7.06
CA GLU A 432 -1.34 23.61 -6.61
C GLU A 432 -0.23 24.62 -6.33
N MET A 433 -0.08 25.64 -7.19
CA MET A 433 0.87 26.73 -6.98
C MET A 433 0.52 27.55 -5.73
N VAL A 434 -0.77 27.81 -5.49
CA VAL A 434 -1.23 28.52 -4.27
C VAL A 434 -0.98 27.69 -3.01
N ALA A 435 -1.23 26.38 -3.04
CA ALA A 435 -0.90 25.48 -1.93
C ALA A 435 0.60 25.47 -1.62
N GLY A 436 1.43 25.34 -2.67
CA GLY A 436 2.88 25.43 -2.52
C GLY A 436 3.34 26.80 -2.01
N GLY A 437 2.73 27.89 -2.49
CA GLY A 437 3.01 29.24 -2.04
C GLY A 437 2.64 29.48 -0.57
N ALA A 438 1.48 29.00 -0.12
CA ALA A 438 1.02 29.07 1.26
C ALA A 438 1.93 28.29 2.22
N ALA A 439 2.40 27.11 1.80
CA ALA A 439 3.41 26.35 2.53
C ALA A 439 4.73 27.12 2.67
N GLY A 440 5.20 27.74 1.58
CA GLY A 440 6.40 28.60 1.60
C GLY A 440 6.25 29.81 2.53
N ALA A 441 5.09 30.48 2.52
CA ALA A 441 4.83 31.61 3.40
C ALA A 441 4.82 31.21 4.88
N SER A 442 4.15 30.11 5.20
CA SER A 442 4.03 29.59 6.57
C SER A 442 5.38 29.17 7.15
N GLN A 443 6.24 28.55 6.33
CA GLN A 443 7.60 28.16 6.70
C GLN A 443 8.45 29.37 7.11
N VAL A 444 8.38 30.48 6.36
CA VAL A 444 9.22 31.67 6.57
C VAL A 444 9.01 32.29 7.95
N VAL A 445 7.79 32.23 8.51
CA VAL A 445 7.50 32.74 9.85
C VAL A 445 8.39 32.11 10.92
N PHE A 446 8.71 30.81 10.75
CA PHE A 446 9.51 30.04 11.69
C PHE A 446 11.00 30.01 11.34
N THR A 447 11.35 29.98 10.04
CA THR A 447 12.75 29.83 9.63
C THR A 447 13.52 31.14 9.59
N ASN A 448 12.84 32.30 9.48
CA ASN A 448 13.51 33.58 9.30
C ASN A 448 14.50 33.94 10.43
N PRO A 449 14.19 33.73 11.73
CA PRO A 449 15.17 33.93 12.82
C PRO A 449 16.41 33.04 12.72
N LEU A 450 16.28 31.81 12.20
CA LEU A 450 17.41 30.90 12.03
C LEU A 450 18.29 31.32 10.84
N GLU A 451 17.66 31.76 9.75
CA GLU A 451 18.34 32.18 8.53
C GLU A 451 19.17 33.45 8.73
N ILE A 452 18.66 34.46 9.43
CA ILE A 452 19.42 35.69 9.69
C ILE A 452 20.67 35.42 10.54
N VAL A 453 20.58 34.50 11.51
CA VAL A 453 21.72 34.07 12.34
C VAL A 453 22.73 33.29 11.50
N LYS A 454 22.27 32.36 10.65
CA LYS A 454 23.11 31.61 9.71
C LYS A 454 23.91 32.55 8.79
N ILE A 455 23.24 33.48 8.11
CA ILE A 455 23.86 34.40 7.15
C ILE A 455 24.90 35.29 7.82
N ARG A 456 24.59 35.84 9.00
CA ARG A 456 25.53 36.66 9.77
C ARG A 456 26.78 35.88 10.20
N LEU A 457 26.62 34.62 10.61
CA LEU A 457 27.75 33.77 10.97
C LEU A 457 28.62 33.39 9.77
N GLN A 458 28.01 33.12 8.61
CA GLN A 458 28.71 32.78 7.37
C GLN A 458 29.62 33.91 6.85
N ILE A 459 29.25 35.16 7.12
CA ILE A 459 29.94 36.35 6.60
C ILE A 459 30.98 36.92 7.57
N GLN A 460 30.93 36.56 8.86
CA GLN A 460 31.99 36.92 9.81
C GLN A 460 33.39 36.41 9.40
N GLY A 461 33.47 35.32 8.63
CA GLY A 461 34.75 34.84 8.07
C GLY A 461 35.44 35.86 7.17
N GLU A 462 34.68 36.65 6.43
CA GLU A 462 35.21 37.71 5.56
C GLU A 462 35.66 38.96 6.34
N GLN A 463 35.11 39.20 7.54
CA GLN A 463 35.44 40.36 8.39
C GLN A 463 36.76 40.19 9.14
N LEU A 464 37.17 38.95 9.41
CA LEU A 464 38.44 38.60 10.07
C LEU A 464 39.69 38.93 9.24
N LYS A 465 39.52 39.19 7.94
CA LYS A 465 40.61 39.45 7.00
C LYS A 465 41.01 40.93 6.86
N ASN A 466 40.15 41.84 7.33
CA ASN A 466 40.34 43.28 7.22
C ASN A 466 40.76 43.92 8.56
N LEU A 467 41.12 43.11 9.56
CA LEU A 467 41.73 43.55 10.81
C LEU A 467 43.25 43.49 10.66
N SER A 468 43.94 44.52 11.16
CA SER A 468 45.39 44.57 11.22
C SER A 468 45.94 43.36 12.00
N PRO A 469 47.14 42.84 11.68
CA PRO A 469 47.74 41.73 12.41
C PRO A 469 47.86 42.09 13.91
N GLY A 470 47.05 41.45 14.77
CA GLY A 470 47.05 41.68 16.22
C GLY A 470 45.69 42.06 16.84
N GLU A 471 44.68 42.46 16.07
CA GLU A 471 43.33 42.70 16.61
C GLU A 471 42.48 41.43 16.60
N ALA A 472 42.11 40.95 17.79
CA ALA A 472 41.18 39.84 17.93
C ALA A 472 39.77 40.29 17.52
N ALA A 473 39.30 39.90 16.33
CA ALA A 473 37.89 40.10 16.00
C ALA A 473 37.03 39.36 17.03
N PRO A 474 36.00 39.99 17.61
CA PRO A 474 35.11 39.28 18.51
C PRO A 474 34.42 38.16 17.73
N ARG A 475 34.68 36.91 18.10
CA ARG A 475 33.93 35.75 17.59
C ARG A 475 32.49 35.90 18.07
N ARG A 476 31.64 36.50 17.23
CA ARG A 476 30.24 36.75 17.55
C ARG A 476 29.48 35.42 17.49
N SER A 477 29.17 34.87 18.66
CA SER A 477 28.33 33.67 18.82
C SER A 477 26.89 33.91 18.32
N ALA A 478 26.19 32.85 17.94
CA ALA A 478 24.76 32.87 17.62
C ALA A 478 23.93 33.53 18.73
N VAL A 479 24.25 33.23 19.99
CA VAL A 479 23.56 33.78 21.17
C VAL A 479 23.76 35.30 21.30
N TRP A 480 24.95 35.79 20.95
CA TRP A 480 25.23 37.22 20.94
C TRP A 480 24.42 37.92 19.84
N ILE A 481 24.31 37.32 18.65
CA ILE A 481 23.52 37.86 17.53
C ILE A 481 22.04 37.96 17.92
N VAL A 482 21.48 36.91 18.52
CA VAL A 482 20.08 36.88 18.98
C VAL A 482 19.81 37.95 20.03
N LYS A 483 20.67 38.07 21.05
CA LYS A 483 20.53 39.09 22.10
C LYS A 483 20.67 40.52 21.58
N HIS A 484 21.57 40.74 20.61
CA HIS A 484 21.84 42.08 20.09
C HIS A 484 20.78 42.56 19.09
N LEU A 485 20.19 41.65 18.30
CA LEU A 485 19.13 42.01 17.35
C LEU A 485 17.74 42.12 17.98
N GLY A 486 17.48 41.35 19.04
CA GLY A 486 16.14 41.20 19.59
C GLY A 486 15.14 40.59 18.60
N ILE A 487 13.89 40.41 19.02
CA ILE A 487 12.85 39.75 18.20
C ILE A 487 12.59 40.54 16.92
N VAL A 488 12.46 41.87 17.00
CA VAL A 488 12.20 42.73 15.83
C VAL A 488 13.35 42.68 14.83
N GLY A 489 14.60 42.66 15.30
CA GLY A 489 15.78 42.56 14.45
C GLY A 489 15.92 41.18 13.78
N LEU A 490 15.47 40.10 14.44
CA LEU A 490 15.45 38.76 13.86
C LEU A 490 14.45 38.63 12.70
N TYR A 491 13.37 39.41 12.70
CA TYR A 491 12.40 39.48 11.59
C TYR A 491 12.78 40.48 10.49
N LYS A 492 13.91 41.16 10.62
CA LYS A 492 14.41 42.07 9.58
C LYS A 492 14.76 41.30 8.31
N GLY A 493 14.10 41.65 7.21
CA GLY A 493 14.28 40.98 5.92
C GLY A 493 13.32 39.82 5.64
N VAL A 494 12.30 39.62 6.49
CA VAL A 494 11.24 38.61 6.27
C VAL A 494 10.56 38.76 4.90
N SER A 495 10.37 39.99 4.42
CA SER A 495 9.80 40.26 3.10
C SER A 495 10.68 39.72 1.96
N ALA A 496 12.01 39.77 2.12
CA ALA A 496 12.94 39.21 1.14
C ALA A 496 12.99 37.67 1.21
N CYS A 497 12.74 37.08 2.39
CA CYS A 497 12.54 35.64 2.55
C CYS A 497 11.26 35.17 1.86
N LEU A 498 10.13 35.86 2.08
CA LEU A 498 8.87 35.58 1.42
C LEU A 498 8.99 35.65 -0.10
N LEU A 499 9.67 36.69 -0.63
CA LEU A 499 9.92 36.85 -2.06
C LEU A 499 10.69 35.67 -2.68
N ARG A 500 11.50 34.96 -1.90
CA ARG A 500 12.23 33.77 -2.36
C ARG A 500 11.42 32.50 -2.16
N ASP A 501 10.88 32.28 -0.97
CA ASP A 501 10.37 30.99 -0.52
C ASP A 501 8.95 30.70 -1.01
N VAL A 502 8.12 31.74 -1.19
CA VAL A 502 6.78 31.59 -1.77
C VAL A 502 6.89 31.16 -3.23
N PRO A 503 7.62 31.87 -4.12
CA PRO A 503 7.76 31.43 -5.51
C PRO A 503 8.52 30.10 -5.63
N PHE A 504 9.50 29.84 -4.77
CA PHE A 504 10.25 28.58 -4.81
C PHE A 504 9.31 27.40 -4.55
N SER A 505 8.45 27.51 -3.54
CA SER A 505 7.52 26.44 -3.16
C SER A 505 6.35 26.30 -4.12
N ALA A 506 5.85 27.42 -4.67
CA ALA A 506 4.82 27.44 -5.70
C ALA A 506 5.27 26.77 -7.01
N ILE A 507 6.58 26.77 -7.32
CA ILE A 507 7.14 26.05 -8.47
C ILE A 507 7.48 24.61 -8.11
N TYR A 508 8.09 24.39 -6.94
CA TYR A 508 8.60 23.08 -6.52
C TYR A 508 7.51 22.03 -6.36
N PHE A 509 6.41 22.34 -5.66
CA PHE A 509 5.38 21.35 -5.34
C PHE A 509 4.60 20.85 -6.57
N PRO A 510 4.13 21.72 -7.48
CA PRO A 510 3.52 21.26 -8.73
C PRO A 510 4.51 20.49 -9.61
N ALA A 511 5.75 20.99 -9.76
CA ALA A 511 6.76 20.28 -10.53
C ALA A 511 7.04 18.88 -9.96
N TYR A 512 7.09 18.75 -8.63
CA TYR A 512 7.27 17.47 -7.95
C TYR A 512 6.08 16.53 -8.17
N ALA A 513 4.84 17.01 -7.97
CA ALA A 513 3.63 16.22 -8.16
C ALA A 513 3.49 15.70 -9.61
N HIS A 514 3.71 16.58 -10.59
CA HIS A 514 3.67 16.23 -12.01
C HIS A 514 4.83 15.34 -12.44
N LEU A 515 6.05 15.50 -11.92
CA LEU A 515 7.14 14.57 -12.20
C LEU A 515 6.82 13.16 -11.70
N LYS A 516 6.24 13.03 -10.50
CA LYS A 516 5.83 11.73 -9.98
C LYS A 516 4.75 11.08 -10.84
N LYS A 517 3.71 11.83 -11.21
CA LYS A 517 2.57 11.35 -12.03
C LYS A 517 2.95 11.09 -13.49
N ASP A 518 3.60 12.04 -14.15
CA ASP A 518 3.75 12.05 -15.61
C ASP A 518 5.06 11.38 -16.07
N LEU A 519 6.16 11.54 -15.33
CA LEU A 519 7.47 10.97 -15.69
C LEU A 519 7.67 9.58 -15.08
N PHE A 520 7.35 9.42 -13.80
CA PHE A 520 7.50 8.15 -13.09
C PHE A 520 6.22 7.31 -13.01
N LYS A 521 5.11 7.77 -13.62
CA LYS A 521 3.85 7.02 -13.77
C LYS A 521 3.25 6.52 -12.45
N GLU A 522 3.31 7.36 -11.41
CA GLU A 522 2.62 7.09 -10.14
C GLU A 522 1.12 6.91 -10.38
N GLY A 523 0.59 5.74 -10.02
CA GLY A 523 -0.81 5.36 -10.24
C GLY A 523 -1.26 4.22 -9.30
N PRO A 524 -2.52 3.77 -9.39
CA PRO A 524 -3.08 2.73 -8.52
C PRO A 524 -2.26 1.43 -8.52
N ASP A 525 -1.67 1.09 -9.67
CA ASP A 525 -0.89 -0.14 -9.87
C ASP A 525 0.64 0.07 -9.75
N HIS A 526 1.11 1.31 -9.60
CA HIS A 526 2.54 1.61 -9.58
C HIS A 526 2.92 2.65 -8.51
N LYS A 527 3.51 2.16 -7.41
CA LYS A 527 4.11 3.00 -6.37
C LYS A 527 5.58 3.28 -6.70
N LEU A 528 5.98 4.53 -6.56
CA LEU A 528 7.33 4.98 -6.87
C LEU A 528 8.36 4.44 -5.87
N LYS A 529 9.51 4.00 -6.38
CA LYS A 529 10.67 3.64 -5.58
C LYS A 529 11.27 4.89 -4.92
N ILE A 530 12.00 4.69 -3.83
CA ILE A 530 12.72 5.78 -3.13
C ILE A 530 13.65 6.53 -4.10
N THR A 531 14.30 5.83 -5.01
CA THR A 531 15.16 6.41 -6.05
C THR A 531 14.39 7.31 -7.01
N GLU A 532 13.18 6.90 -7.40
CA GLU A 532 12.29 7.65 -8.31
C GLU A 532 11.71 8.89 -7.62
N LEU A 533 11.29 8.76 -6.35
CA LEU A 533 10.85 9.89 -5.51
C LEU A 533 11.96 10.92 -5.32
N LEU A 534 13.20 10.47 -5.12
CA LEU A 534 14.36 11.35 -4.97
C LEU A 534 14.77 12.00 -6.28
N MET A 535 14.75 11.27 -7.40
CA MET A 535 15.00 11.84 -8.72
C MET A 535 13.93 12.88 -9.08
N ALA A 536 12.65 12.59 -8.82
CA ALA A 536 11.56 13.56 -8.98
C ALA A 536 11.81 14.82 -8.14
N GLY A 537 12.24 14.67 -6.88
CA GLY A 537 12.57 15.78 -5.99
C GLY A 537 13.77 16.60 -6.45
N ALA A 538 14.81 15.95 -6.95
CA ALA A 538 16.01 16.59 -7.48
C ALA A 538 15.71 17.39 -8.75
N ILE A 539 14.96 16.81 -9.70
CA ILE A 539 14.58 17.45 -10.95
C ILE A 539 13.59 18.60 -10.70
N ALA A 540 12.59 18.42 -9.84
CA ALA A 540 11.65 19.47 -9.44
C ALA A 540 12.33 20.69 -8.80
N GLY A 541 13.43 20.46 -8.07
CA GLY A 541 14.21 21.52 -7.41
C GLY A 541 14.98 22.43 -8.36
N MET A 542 15.37 21.96 -9.55
CA MET A 542 16.21 22.72 -10.49
C MET A 542 15.52 23.99 -11.04
N PRO A 543 14.31 23.93 -11.63
CA PRO A 543 13.62 25.12 -12.12
C PRO A 543 13.26 26.07 -10.97
N ALA A 544 12.78 25.53 -9.84
CA ALA A 544 12.46 26.32 -8.66
C ALA A 544 13.69 27.10 -8.14
N ALA A 545 14.86 26.46 -8.09
CA ALA A 545 16.10 27.10 -7.68
C ALA A 545 16.57 28.15 -8.69
N TYR A 546 16.49 27.88 -9.99
CA TYR A 546 16.94 28.80 -11.02
C TYR A 546 16.10 30.09 -11.03
N PHE A 547 14.78 29.99 -11.17
CA PHE A 547 13.89 31.15 -11.29
C PHE A 547 13.85 32.04 -10.05
N THR A 548 14.11 31.48 -8.87
CA THR A 548 14.13 32.25 -7.62
C THR A 548 15.53 32.75 -7.25
N THR A 549 16.55 32.58 -8.09
CA THR A 549 17.92 33.05 -7.81
C THR A 549 18.00 34.58 -7.66
N PRO A 550 17.31 35.40 -8.47
CA PRO A 550 17.29 36.85 -8.28
C PRO A 550 16.78 37.27 -6.90
N ALA A 551 15.69 36.66 -6.43
CA ALA A 551 15.14 36.91 -5.10
C ALA A 551 16.11 36.52 -3.98
N ASP A 552 16.82 35.40 -4.14
CA ASP A 552 17.82 34.91 -3.20
C ASP A 552 19.04 35.86 -3.12
N VAL A 553 19.49 36.44 -4.24
CA VAL A 553 20.57 37.45 -4.24
C VAL A 553 20.14 38.73 -3.50
N ILE A 554 18.93 39.22 -3.75
CA ILE A 554 18.39 40.41 -3.06
C ILE A 554 18.30 40.15 -1.56
N LYS A 555 17.75 38.99 -1.16
CA LYS A 555 17.67 38.56 0.23
C LYS A 555 19.03 38.53 0.90
N THR A 556 20.00 37.84 0.30
CA THR A 556 21.35 37.72 0.86
C THR A 556 21.99 39.10 1.05
N ARG A 557 21.82 40.04 0.11
CA ARG A 557 22.41 41.38 0.25
C ARG A 557 21.72 42.27 1.29
N LEU A 558 20.42 42.06 1.53
CA LEU A 558 19.62 42.85 2.45
C LEU A 558 19.76 42.37 3.90
N GLN A 559 19.98 41.07 4.11
CA GLN A 559 20.18 40.47 5.45
C GLN A 559 21.61 40.63 5.98
N VAL A 560 22.52 41.07 5.12
CA VAL A 560 23.92 41.30 5.47
C VAL A 560 24.14 42.72 5.95
N GLU A 561 24.83 42.84 7.07
CA GLU A 561 25.23 44.13 7.63
C GLU A 561 26.22 44.80 6.67
N ALA A 562 25.85 45.97 6.14
CA ALA A 562 26.72 46.74 5.25
C ALA A 562 27.98 47.19 6.00
N ARG A 563 29.16 47.01 5.39
CA ARG A 563 30.42 47.50 5.96
C ARG A 563 30.46 49.04 5.90
N LYS A 564 31.27 49.68 6.75
CA LYS A 564 31.56 51.13 6.63
C LYS A 564 32.11 51.41 5.22
N GLY A 565 31.41 52.25 4.45
CA GLY A 565 31.74 52.57 3.06
C GLY A 565 31.02 51.75 1.97
N GLN A 566 30.19 50.76 2.33
CA GLN A 566 29.37 50.00 1.37
C GLN A 566 27.94 50.54 1.25
N THR A 567 27.32 50.36 0.08
CA THR A 567 25.92 50.76 -0.18
C THR A 567 24.94 50.10 0.79
N THR A 568 24.13 50.90 1.49
CA THR A 568 23.02 50.40 2.30
C THR A 568 21.76 50.26 1.44
N TYR A 569 20.94 49.27 1.77
CA TYR A 569 19.69 48.98 1.06
C TYR A 569 18.50 49.21 1.97
N ASN A 570 17.56 50.04 1.51
CA ASN A 570 16.32 50.34 2.21
C ASN A 570 15.16 49.60 1.52
N GLY A 571 15.10 48.28 1.75
CA GLY A 571 14.05 47.42 1.20
C GLY A 571 14.42 46.73 -0.12
N ILE A 572 13.50 45.87 -0.58
CA ILE A 572 13.70 44.98 -1.73
C ILE A 572 13.85 45.76 -3.04
N PHE A 573 12.99 46.75 -3.26
CA PHE A 573 12.99 47.52 -4.51
C PHE A 573 14.25 48.40 -4.64
N ASP A 574 14.68 49.04 -3.55
CA ASP A 574 15.93 49.79 -3.50
C ASP A 574 17.15 48.88 -3.74
N ALA A 575 17.14 47.69 -3.13
CA ALA A 575 18.16 46.67 -3.40
C ALA A 575 18.19 46.25 -4.87
N ALA A 576 17.04 45.90 -5.46
CA ALA A 576 16.97 45.50 -6.86
C ALA A 576 17.45 46.62 -7.80
N ARG A 577 16.97 47.86 -7.59
CA ARG A 577 17.37 49.02 -8.39
C ARG A 577 18.87 49.29 -8.31
N LYS A 578 19.44 49.30 -7.10
CA LYS A 578 20.87 49.50 -6.90
C LYS A 578 21.69 48.35 -7.48
N ILE A 579 21.33 47.09 -7.24
CA ILE A 579 22.05 45.93 -7.82
C ILE A 579 22.07 46.03 -9.36
N PHE A 580 20.94 46.35 -9.98
CA PHE A 580 20.84 46.49 -11.43
C PHE A 580 21.71 47.63 -11.96
N HIS A 581 21.64 48.81 -11.34
CA HIS A 581 22.39 49.99 -11.78
C HIS A 581 23.90 49.91 -11.46
N GLU A 582 24.28 49.19 -10.40
CA GLU A 582 25.67 49.13 -9.93
C GLU A 582 26.46 47.95 -10.51
N GLU A 583 25.80 46.82 -10.79
CA GLU A 583 26.46 45.57 -11.18
C GLU A 583 25.84 44.89 -12.42
N GLY A 584 24.72 45.40 -12.92
CA GLY A 584 24.02 44.88 -14.08
C GLY A 584 23.20 43.61 -13.81
N PHE A 585 22.48 43.16 -14.84
CA PHE A 585 21.53 42.04 -14.75
C PHE A 585 22.16 40.70 -14.34
N LYS A 586 23.41 40.43 -14.77
CA LYS A 586 24.13 39.18 -14.42
C LYS A 586 24.36 39.03 -12.92
N ALA A 587 24.33 40.12 -12.14
CA ALA A 587 24.51 40.08 -10.70
C ALA A 587 23.39 39.30 -9.97
N PHE A 588 22.16 39.32 -10.49
CA PHE A 588 21.02 38.60 -9.91
C PHE A 588 21.13 37.08 -9.99
N PHE A 589 22.02 36.56 -10.85
CA PHE A 589 22.24 35.12 -11.01
C PHE A 589 23.58 34.65 -10.44
N LYS A 590 24.31 35.52 -9.73
CA LYS A 590 25.54 35.15 -9.01
C LYS A 590 25.22 34.02 -8.02
N GLY A 591 25.98 32.93 -8.08
CA GLY A 591 25.75 31.74 -7.24
C GLY A 591 24.62 30.81 -7.70
N GLY A 592 23.94 31.10 -8.82
CA GLY A 592 22.86 30.26 -9.38
C GLY A 592 23.28 28.81 -9.65
N PRO A 593 24.38 28.54 -10.39
CA PRO A 593 24.86 27.17 -10.62
C PRO A 593 25.20 26.42 -9.33
N ALA A 594 25.82 27.10 -8.35
CA ALA A 594 26.11 26.51 -7.05
C ALA A 594 24.81 26.14 -6.30
N ARG A 595 23.74 26.92 -6.47
CA ARG A 595 22.43 26.63 -5.89
C ARG A 595 21.77 25.39 -6.49
N ILE A 596 21.82 25.23 -7.82
CA ILE A 596 21.27 24.05 -8.51
C ILE A 596 22.08 22.82 -8.15
N PHE A 597 23.42 22.93 -8.25
CA PHE A 597 24.35 21.85 -7.97
C PHE A 597 24.32 21.39 -6.51
N ARG A 598 23.90 22.23 -5.56
CA ARG A 598 23.72 21.84 -4.16
C ARG A 598 22.67 20.74 -3.98
N SER A 599 21.60 20.77 -4.77
CA SER A 599 20.42 19.95 -4.50
C SER A 599 20.68 18.45 -4.73
N SER A 600 21.34 18.09 -5.85
CA SER A 600 21.56 16.69 -6.23
C SER A 600 22.46 15.90 -5.24
N PRO A 601 23.66 16.39 -4.83
CA PRO A 601 24.52 15.70 -3.87
C PRO A 601 23.92 15.61 -2.47
N GLN A 602 23.11 16.60 -2.06
CA GLN A 602 22.45 16.57 -0.75
C GLN A 602 21.51 15.38 -0.64
N PHE A 603 20.73 15.10 -1.68
CA PHE A 603 19.80 13.99 -1.71
C PHE A 603 20.51 12.63 -1.72
N GLY A 604 21.55 12.48 -2.54
CA GLY A 604 22.35 11.25 -2.57
C GLY A 604 22.96 10.90 -1.21
N VAL A 605 23.58 11.87 -0.54
CA VAL A 605 24.17 11.64 0.79
C VAL A 605 23.11 11.40 1.85
N THR A 606 21.99 12.13 1.82
CA THR A 606 20.90 11.93 2.79
C THR A 606 20.33 10.52 2.68
N LEU A 607 20.12 10.01 1.46
CA LEU A 607 19.62 8.65 1.24
C LEU A 607 20.61 7.60 1.76
N THR A 608 21.87 7.66 1.32
CA THR A 608 22.88 6.69 1.74
C THR A 608 23.04 6.69 3.25
N VAL A 609 23.02 7.86 3.89
CA VAL A 609 23.13 7.95 5.35
C VAL A 609 21.86 7.42 6.03
N TYR A 610 20.68 7.67 5.47
CA TYR A 610 19.44 7.11 6.00
C TYR A 610 19.46 5.57 5.96
N GLU A 611 19.87 4.98 4.83
CA GLU A 611 20.01 3.53 4.67
C GLU A 611 21.06 2.94 5.63
N LEU A 612 22.23 3.59 5.73
CA LEU A 612 23.28 3.15 6.66
C LEU A 612 22.87 3.30 8.12
N LEU A 613 22.15 4.37 8.50
CA LEU A 613 21.70 4.57 9.87
C LEU A 613 20.65 3.52 10.29
N HIS A 614 19.77 3.14 9.37
CA HIS A 614 18.86 2.01 9.59
C HIS A 614 19.60 0.68 9.72
N GLN A 615 20.74 0.52 9.04
CA GLN A 615 21.58 -0.68 9.15
C GLN A 615 22.45 -0.71 10.42
N PHE A 616 22.93 0.45 10.90
CA PHE A 616 23.88 0.55 12.03
C PHE A 616 23.22 0.83 13.38
N VAL A 617 22.05 1.46 13.41
CA VAL A 617 21.31 1.74 14.64
C VAL A 617 19.92 1.10 14.55
N PRO A 618 19.79 -0.23 14.36
CA PRO A 618 18.49 -0.87 14.35
C PRO A 618 17.85 -0.77 15.75
N LEU A 619 16.57 -0.39 15.82
CA LEU A 619 15.78 -0.51 17.04
C LEU A 619 15.85 -1.97 17.55
N PRO A 620 16.11 -2.21 18.84
CA PRO A 620 16.09 -3.57 19.38
C PRO A 620 14.69 -4.16 19.17
N GLY A 621 14.60 -5.32 18.51
CA GLY A 621 13.32 -5.95 18.11
C GLY A 621 12.93 -5.75 16.64
N HIS A 622 13.67 -4.94 15.87
CA HIS A 622 13.55 -4.87 14.42
C HIS A 622 14.72 -5.63 13.77
N GLY A 623 14.50 -6.87 13.33
CA GLY A 623 15.42 -7.55 12.42
C GLY A 623 15.46 -6.78 11.10
N THR A 624 16.64 -6.27 10.73
CA THR A 624 16.97 -5.52 9.50
C THR A 624 15.76 -5.17 8.62
N ALA A 625 15.02 -4.15 9.06
CA ALA A 625 13.90 -3.59 8.32
C ALA A 625 14.44 -2.61 7.28
N ALA A 626 14.76 -3.12 6.09
CA ALA A 626 14.70 -2.30 4.89
C ALA A 626 13.21 -2.16 4.51
N ASN A 627 12.74 -0.92 4.48
CA ASN A 627 11.42 -0.46 4.00
C ASN A 627 10.25 -0.62 4.98
N THR A 628 10.09 0.37 5.87
CA THR A 628 8.77 0.73 6.39
C THR A 628 8.39 2.12 5.86
N THR A 629 7.60 2.14 4.79
CA THR A 629 6.55 3.14 4.67
C THR A 629 5.30 2.39 4.27
N THR A 630 4.34 2.43 5.19
CA THR A 630 2.94 2.02 5.13
C THR A 630 2.44 1.67 3.72
N THR A 631 2.32 0.38 3.41
CA THR A 631 1.34 -0.14 2.44
C THR A 631 1.06 -1.60 2.76
N THR A 632 -0.22 -1.88 2.96
CA THR A 632 -0.84 -3.20 3.03
C THR A 632 -0.43 -4.09 1.84
N THR A 633 -0.30 -5.39 2.09
CA THR A 633 -0.31 -6.52 1.12
C THR A 633 0.84 -6.65 0.12
N THR A 634 1.79 -7.53 0.41
CA THR A 634 2.01 -8.87 -0.23
C THR A 634 3.48 -9.27 -0.12
N ALA A 635 3.70 -10.52 0.29
CA ALA A 635 5.00 -11.13 0.45
C ALA A 635 5.86 -11.00 -0.82
N VAL A 636 7.09 -10.50 -0.69
CA VAL A 636 8.14 -10.71 -1.70
C VAL A 636 8.59 -12.17 -1.56
N ALA A 637 7.80 -13.07 -2.12
CA ALA A 637 8.23 -14.44 -2.35
C ALA A 637 9.20 -14.47 -3.54
N ASN A 638 10.17 -15.39 -3.51
CA ASN A 638 11.03 -15.69 -4.66
C ASN A 638 10.18 -15.79 -5.94
N PRO A 639 10.65 -15.35 -7.12
CA PRO A 639 9.89 -15.45 -8.38
C PRO A 639 9.36 -16.86 -8.64
N THR A 640 10.09 -17.89 -8.22
CA THR A 640 9.70 -19.30 -8.28
C THR A 640 8.60 -19.68 -7.28
N LYS A 641 8.61 -19.11 -6.06
CA LYS A 641 7.59 -19.34 -5.03
C LYS A 641 6.28 -18.62 -5.33
N LEU A 642 6.34 -17.39 -5.85
CA LEU A 642 5.15 -16.66 -6.33
C LEU A 642 4.44 -17.41 -7.47
N LEU A 643 5.21 -18.12 -8.30
CA LEU A 643 4.69 -18.85 -9.45
C LEU A 643 4.06 -20.20 -9.07
N GLU A 644 4.67 -20.96 -8.15
CA GLU A 644 4.06 -22.17 -7.57
C GLU A 644 2.77 -21.85 -6.81
N GLN A 645 2.70 -20.66 -6.19
CA GLN A 645 1.48 -20.14 -5.55
C GLN A 645 0.35 -19.84 -6.55
N GLN A 646 0.63 -19.54 -7.82
CA GLN A 646 -0.41 -19.25 -8.81
C GLN A 646 -1.16 -20.50 -9.29
N ILE A 647 -0.44 -21.59 -9.57
CA ILE A 647 -1.05 -22.87 -10.02
C ILE A 647 -1.94 -23.43 -8.91
N THR A 648 -1.42 -23.47 -7.68
CA THR A 648 -2.14 -23.98 -6.51
C THR A 648 -3.38 -23.12 -6.19
N LEU A 649 -3.31 -21.80 -6.35
CA LEU A 649 -4.44 -20.90 -6.17
C LEU A 649 -5.51 -21.06 -7.27
N ARG A 650 -5.12 -21.21 -8.53
CA ARG A 650 -6.07 -21.49 -9.63
C ARG A 650 -6.79 -22.82 -9.45
N SER A 651 -6.04 -23.85 -9.05
CA SER A 651 -6.57 -25.19 -8.79
C SER A 651 -7.56 -25.18 -7.62
N THR A 652 -7.24 -24.44 -6.57
CA THR A 652 -8.13 -24.22 -5.42
C THR A 652 -9.41 -23.49 -5.84
N ASN A 653 -9.28 -22.42 -6.64
CA ASN A 653 -10.43 -21.66 -7.13
C ASN A 653 -11.33 -22.50 -8.04
N ALA A 654 -10.76 -23.32 -8.91
CA ALA A 654 -11.50 -24.17 -9.83
C ALA A 654 -12.44 -25.17 -9.12
N LEU A 655 -12.11 -25.58 -7.89
CA LEU A 655 -12.93 -26.49 -7.09
C LEU A 655 -14.07 -25.77 -6.34
N LYS A 656 -14.01 -24.45 -6.14
CA LYS A 656 -14.96 -23.71 -5.29
C LYS A 656 -16.41 -23.91 -5.72
N MET A 657 -16.69 -23.89 -7.03
CA MET A 657 -18.05 -24.10 -7.54
C MET A 657 -18.63 -25.48 -7.22
N LEU A 658 -17.79 -26.52 -7.16
CA LEU A 658 -18.19 -27.86 -6.77
C LEU A 658 -18.35 -27.99 -5.26
N LEU A 659 -17.47 -27.34 -4.50
CA LEU A 659 -17.51 -27.31 -3.03
C LEU A 659 -18.64 -26.46 -2.45
N ASP A 660 -19.20 -25.56 -3.27
CA ASP A 660 -20.44 -24.84 -2.95
C ASP A 660 -21.69 -25.71 -3.10
N LEU A 661 -21.59 -26.83 -3.82
CA LEU A 661 -22.64 -27.83 -3.80
C LEU A 661 -22.62 -28.48 -2.44
N ASP A 662 -21.53 -29.17 -2.09
CA ASP A 662 -21.29 -29.73 -0.76
C ASP A 662 -19.81 -29.52 -0.40
N TYR A 663 -19.49 -29.15 0.83
CA TYR A 663 -18.08 -29.00 1.21
C TYR A 663 -17.29 -30.33 1.12
N ARG A 664 -17.96 -31.49 1.11
CA ARG A 664 -17.40 -32.84 0.95
C ARG A 664 -17.50 -33.35 -0.48
N PHE A 665 -17.92 -32.53 -1.44
CA PHE A 665 -18.05 -32.94 -2.83
C PHE A 665 -16.72 -33.53 -3.33
N GLY A 666 -16.79 -34.73 -3.92
CA GLY A 666 -15.62 -35.46 -4.43
C GLY A 666 -14.84 -36.28 -3.39
N VAL A 667 -15.19 -36.22 -2.09
CA VAL A 667 -14.61 -37.11 -1.08
C VAL A 667 -15.26 -38.48 -1.21
N TYR A 668 -14.53 -39.44 -1.79
CA TYR A 668 -15.01 -40.80 -1.94
C TYR A 668 -15.17 -41.43 -0.55
N SER A 669 -16.41 -41.47 -0.03
CA SER A 669 -16.71 -42.36 1.09
C SER A 669 -16.57 -43.79 0.55
N PRO A 670 -15.72 -44.65 1.13
CA PRO A 670 -15.70 -46.05 0.75
C PRO A 670 -17.03 -46.67 1.17
N THR A 671 -18.06 -46.52 0.35
CA THR A 671 -19.26 -47.33 0.46
C THR A 671 -18.81 -48.77 0.29
N LYS A 672 -18.97 -49.52 1.38
CA LYS A 672 -18.78 -50.96 1.54
C LYS A 672 -18.79 -51.67 0.19
N LYS A 673 -17.68 -52.33 -0.14
CA LYS A 673 -17.72 -53.51 -1.00
C LYS A 673 -18.91 -54.36 -0.53
N ASN A 674 -19.96 -54.43 -1.33
CA ASN A 674 -20.96 -55.46 -1.16
C ASN A 674 -20.21 -56.80 -1.26
N ALA A 675 -20.27 -57.56 -0.17
CA ALA A 675 -20.04 -58.99 -0.16
C ALA A 675 -21.17 -59.68 -0.94
#